data_AF-A0AAV9EIM4-F1
#
_entry.id   AF-A0AAV9EIM4-F1
#
_cell.length_a   1.000
_cell.length_b   1.000
_cell.length_c   1.000
_cell.angle_alpha   90.00
_cell.angle_beta   90.00
_cell.angle_gamma   90.00
#
_symmetry.space_group_name_H-M   'P 1'
#
loop_
_entity.id
_entity.type
_entity.pdbx_description
1 polymer ?
#
loop_
_entity_poly.entity_id
_entity_poly.type
_entity_poly.pdbx_seq_one_letter_code
_entity_poly.pdbx_strand_id
1 'polypeptide(L)'
;MPGMATDAGDQTMVPLSSEVVRDEPAVHPLRLGLRPPISGISISWSRGNLLRVASFRDHDAPDGGDGDVGGKVVEVRLGGRAIDGCGGGVDEARRRRIAYGSVPAFALLQGQRSSFAAVTRMSPYPSLRAEWWENVLDYSKHISSLLGDPKPLPNTVIDDPKTILNKVEEPTYLKAAWELLEIFYVDKQSLAWLPERLVDWLADYDCLLARESATTVHSNLVTLQKKLVSLQVVEDDPEYWEGVSQALAIGWLEIVVKLLRLHGSYQLDQLGDRETENGLVETVAVLVSTMPRMRPDLPPGKLGQCYKTKPDFVKAWEKWRDQINKLDCSAFWFQCGHRQTREGLKSLLHIMLGKVNNLISATGHWMELCISHFLYVRPFTMGLDGTYNLAQKCMQTKPISQAHMLTSLLIGILGENTEVVLAECSKAFGPWMVVHAMELLTAENTQAEALLHEERYNLGGISIVELNRLVYAQVLSSEALTWQIAPVYLASCPKQGFGLLDILLYMQPVQHQRVLLKSLEICRLYELESTSSTIMKIAGMYHWKHGRKGSGIFWLQQARDEIRLSRIAQQLFDFIGKSISDDSFKQWEGMIELLGSEVGTAGGLEFLHKYRDYKKFLQHIRDGIAVDVARQAVESLIQLMRSPSTPPRFWLPLLHDSLKLLDWRDRPLLNVPETNLLLSKLQELSMAKLRPDFYQIETSSQDLSSIRLALARNLGRAILEEGSLNVPNINPHGIHVREM
;
A
#
# COMPACT_ATOMS: atom_id res chain seq x y z
N MET A 1 -40.16 -1.98 -5.09
CA MET A 1 -41.09 -3.09 -4.80
C MET A 1 -40.69 -3.71 -3.46
N PRO A 2 -41.62 -4.04 -2.56
CA PRO A 2 -41.27 -4.58 -1.25
C PRO A 2 -40.95 -6.08 -1.40
N GLY A 3 -39.69 -6.42 -1.19
CA GLY A 3 -39.20 -7.81 -1.10
C GLY A 3 -39.08 -8.22 0.35
N MET A 4 -39.50 -9.45 0.63
CA MET A 4 -39.65 -10.08 1.93
C MET A 4 -38.39 -10.04 2.80
N ALA A 5 -38.59 -9.93 4.12
CA ALA A 5 -37.56 -10.17 5.13
C ALA A 5 -37.17 -11.65 5.12
N THR A 6 -35.94 -11.95 4.73
CA THR A 6 -35.28 -13.23 5.00
C THR A 6 -34.46 -13.12 6.27
N ASP A 7 -34.64 -14.09 7.16
CA ASP A 7 -34.03 -14.20 8.48
C ASP A 7 -32.52 -13.93 8.50
N ALA A 8 -32.10 -13.11 9.46
CA ALA A 8 -30.75 -12.58 9.64
C ALA A 8 -29.75 -13.59 10.25
N GLY A 9 -29.90 -14.89 9.96
CA GLY A 9 -29.12 -15.96 10.59
C GLY A 9 -27.82 -16.35 9.89
N ASP A 10 -27.74 -16.26 8.55
CA ASP A 10 -26.77 -17.06 7.78
C ASP A 10 -25.89 -16.26 6.78
N GLN A 11 -25.76 -14.94 6.94
CA GLN A 11 -24.94 -14.11 6.03
C GLN A 11 -23.73 -13.44 6.71
N THR A 12 -23.04 -14.14 7.61
CA THR A 12 -21.71 -13.69 8.05
C THR A 12 -20.65 -14.25 7.10
N MET A 13 -20.07 -13.38 6.28
CA MET A 13 -19.06 -13.71 5.25
C MET A 13 -17.67 -14.05 5.82
N VAL A 14 -17.57 -14.43 7.10
CA VAL A 14 -16.36 -14.91 7.77
C VAL A 14 -16.80 -15.87 8.88
N PRO A 15 -16.37 -17.14 8.90
CA PRO A 15 -16.58 -17.97 10.07
C PRO A 15 -15.68 -17.42 11.19
N LEU A 16 -16.27 -16.67 12.12
CA LEU A 16 -15.64 -16.43 13.40
C LEU A 16 -15.49 -17.79 14.08
N SER A 17 -14.27 -18.30 14.16
CA SER A 17 -13.96 -19.49 14.95
C SER A 17 -14.49 -19.28 16.37
N SER A 18 -15.37 -20.17 16.80
CA SER A 18 -16.05 -20.13 18.11
C SER A 18 -15.11 -20.39 19.30
N GLU A 19 -13.80 -20.52 19.08
CA GLU A 19 -12.80 -20.74 20.14
C GLU A 19 -12.20 -19.45 20.75
N VAL A 20 -12.61 -18.24 20.31
CA VAL A 20 -12.01 -16.96 20.74
C VAL A 20 -12.59 -16.39 22.05
N VAL A 21 -13.48 -17.09 22.76
CA VAL A 21 -14.19 -16.57 23.96
C VAL A 21 -13.30 -16.54 25.23
N ARG A 22 -11.97 -16.47 25.12
CA ARG A 22 -11.05 -16.34 26.27
C ARG A 22 -10.24 -15.04 26.31
N ASP A 23 -10.42 -14.12 25.37
CA ASP A 23 -9.89 -12.76 25.51
C ASP A 23 -10.96 -11.85 26.12
N GLU A 24 -10.61 -11.11 27.17
CA GLU A 24 -11.45 -10.04 27.72
C GLU A 24 -11.92 -9.11 26.59
N PRO A 25 -13.18 -8.61 26.63
CA PRO A 25 -13.68 -7.73 25.58
C PRO A 25 -12.75 -6.51 25.43
N ALA A 26 -12.30 -6.25 24.21
CA ALA A 26 -11.40 -5.13 23.93
C ALA A 26 -12.08 -3.79 24.30
N VAL A 27 -11.62 -3.16 25.39
CA VAL A 27 -12.13 -1.86 25.85
C VAL A 27 -11.29 -0.74 25.24
N HIS A 28 -11.92 0.09 24.41
CA HIS A 28 -11.29 1.28 23.83
C HIS A 28 -11.77 2.55 24.57
N PRO A 29 -10.94 3.20 25.40
CA PRO A 29 -11.34 4.43 26.09
C PRO A 29 -11.39 5.61 25.10
N LEU A 30 -12.57 6.23 24.97
CA LEU A 30 -12.78 7.37 24.06
C LEU A 30 -12.75 8.70 24.82
N ARG A 31 -11.81 9.58 24.44
CA ARG A 31 -11.81 10.97 24.90
C ARG A 31 -12.56 11.83 23.89
N LEU A 32 -13.89 11.87 24.04
CA LEU A 32 -14.77 12.68 23.20
C LEU A 32 -14.43 14.18 23.36
N GLY A 33 -13.88 14.62 24.49
CA GLY A 33 -13.45 16.01 24.67
C GLY A 33 -14.59 17.04 24.53
N LEU A 34 -15.84 16.60 24.63
CA LEU A 34 -17.03 17.42 24.76
C LEU A 34 -17.42 17.47 26.24
N ARG A 35 -17.91 18.63 26.69
CA ARG A 35 -18.47 18.76 28.05
C ARG A 35 -19.89 18.17 28.07
N PRO A 36 -20.26 17.39 29.10
CA PRO A 36 -21.63 16.88 29.24
C PRO A 36 -22.64 18.03 29.46
N PRO A 37 -23.92 17.86 29.09
CA PRO A 37 -24.58 16.64 28.64
C PRO A 37 -24.46 16.38 27.12
N ILE A 38 -24.21 15.11 26.75
CA ILE A 38 -24.20 14.63 25.37
C ILE A 38 -25.64 14.20 25.03
N SER A 39 -26.22 14.73 23.95
CA SER A 39 -27.61 14.46 23.55
C SER A 39 -27.76 13.20 22.69
N GLY A 40 -26.71 12.78 21.99
CA GLY A 40 -26.74 11.58 21.17
C GLY A 40 -25.36 11.09 20.75
N ILE A 41 -25.25 9.79 20.49
CA ILE A 41 -24.06 9.15 19.93
C ILE A 41 -24.48 8.41 18.67
N SER A 42 -23.78 8.66 17.56
CA SER A 42 -23.90 7.88 16.32
C SER A 42 -22.60 7.14 16.09
N ILE A 43 -22.72 5.85 15.80
CA ILE A 43 -21.60 4.98 15.47
C ILE A 43 -21.78 4.54 14.03
N SER A 44 -20.75 4.76 13.22
CA SER A 44 -20.72 4.33 11.82
C SER A 44 -19.35 3.77 11.47
N TRP A 45 -19.32 2.80 10.56
CA TRP A 45 -18.06 2.37 9.97
C TRP A 45 -17.56 3.44 9.01
N SER A 46 -16.27 3.77 9.10
CA SER A 46 -15.58 4.57 8.09
C SER A 46 -14.80 3.65 7.15
N ARG A 47 -13.63 4.07 6.64
CA ARG A 47 -12.83 3.23 5.74
C ARG A 47 -12.05 2.18 6.53
N GLY A 48 -12.23 0.91 6.17
CA GLY A 48 -11.63 -0.25 6.82
C GLY A 48 -11.96 -0.38 8.30
N ASN A 49 -10.96 -0.64 9.14
CA ASN A 49 -11.15 -0.94 10.55
C ASN A 49 -11.32 0.32 11.44
N LEU A 50 -11.69 1.45 10.85
CA LEU A 50 -11.91 2.70 11.58
C LEU A 50 -13.41 2.86 11.87
N LEU A 51 -13.75 2.82 13.15
CA LEU A 51 -15.08 3.14 13.65
C LEU A 51 -15.17 4.65 13.89
N ARG A 52 -16.14 5.29 13.24
CA ARG A 52 -16.42 6.71 13.44
C ARG A 52 -17.51 6.86 14.51
N VAL A 53 -17.15 7.48 15.62
CA VAL A 53 -18.05 7.79 16.74
C VAL A 53 -18.31 9.29 16.73
N ALA A 54 -19.53 9.69 16.38
CA ALA A 54 -20.00 11.06 16.43
C ALA A 54 -20.82 11.29 17.69
N SER A 55 -20.43 12.26 18.52
CA SER A 55 -21.18 12.68 19.71
C SER A 55 -21.79 14.06 19.47
N PHE A 56 -23.08 14.22 19.79
CA PHE A 56 -23.85 15.44 19.59
C PHE A 56 -24.19 16.09 20.94
N ARG A 57 -24.27 17.42 20.96
CA ARG A 57 -24.74 18.21 22.10
C ARG A 57 -26.05 18.90 21.71
N ASP A 58 -26.97 19.02 22.67
CA ASP A 58 -28.23 19.71 22.46
C ASP A 58 -28.02 21.23 22.43
N HIS A 59 -28.79 21.92 21.58
CA HIS A 59 -28.68 23.38 21.42
C HIS A 59 -29.19 24.17 22.64
N ASP A 60 -29.98 23.55 23.53
CA ASP A 60 -30.66 24.21 24.66
C ASP A 60 -29.90 24.11 26.01
N ALA A 61 -28.64 23.70 26.02
CA ALA A 61 -27.84 23.64 27.25
C ALA A 61 -27.43 25.05 27.72
N PRO A 62 -27.57 25.41 29.01
CA PRO A 62 -27.32 26.76 29.50
C PRO A 62 -25.86 27.16 29.25
N ASP A 63 -25.71 28.29 28.56
CA ASP A 63 -24.44 28.76 28.01
C ASP A 63 -23.47 29.12 29.14
N GLY A 64 -22.41 28.33 29.24
CA GLY A 64 -21.31 28.51 30.18
C GLY A 64 -19.99 28.60 29.42
N GLY A 65 -19.82 29.71 28.68
CA GLY A 65 -18.54 30.14 28.12
C GLY A 65 -18.09 29.43 26.84
N ASP A 66 -17.93 30.25 25.80
CA ASP A 66 -17.10 30.13 24.58
C ASP A 66 -16.48 28.74 24.30
N GLY A 67 -16.96 28.03 23.27
CA GLY A 67 -16.08 27.09 22.57
C GLY A 67 -16.66 25.94 21.74
N ASP A 68 -17.81 25.32 22.05
CA ASP A 68 -18.24 24.11 21.30
C ASP A 68 -19.77 24.00 21.22
N VAL A 69 -20.35 24.74 20.27
CA VAL A 69 -21.71 24.52 19.78
C VAL A 69 -21.61 23.56 18.59
N GLY A 70 -21.95 22.28 18.79
CA GLY A 70 -21.91 21.28 17.72
C GLY A 70 -21.67 19.85 18.22
N GLY A 71 -21.56 18.92 17.27
CA GLY A 71 -21.13 17.55 17.52
C GLY A 71 -19.66 17.35 17.17
N LYS A 72 -19.00 16.38 17.83
CA LYS A 72 -17.60 16.01 17.57
C LYS A 72 -17.53 14.59 17.05
N VAL A 73 -16.63 14.36 16.11
CA VAL A 73 -16.37 13.05 15.53
C VAL A 73 -15.00 12.57 15.96
N VAL A 74 -14.93 11.35 16.50
CA VAL A 74 -13.69 10.65 16.85
C VAL A 74 -13.63 9.36 16.04
N GLU A 75 -12.46 9.09 15.44
CA GLU A 75 -12.22 7.83 14.74
C GLU A 75 -11.42 6.88 15.63
N VAL A 76 -11.88 5.64 15.70
CA VAL A 76 -11.35 4.58 16.57
C VAL A 76 -10.86 3.46 15.67
N ARG A 77 -9.56 3.19 15.67
CA ARG A 77 -8.99 2.08 14.93
C ARG A 77 -9.19 0.78 15.72
N LEU A 78 -9.97 -0.14 15.17
CA LEU A 78 -10.23 -1.46 15.71
C LEU A 78 -9.16 -2.44 15.18
N GLY A 79 -8.60 -3.28 16.06
CA GLY A 79 -7.66 -4.33 15.64
C GLY A 79 -6.17 -3.92 15.59
N GLY A 80 -5.69 -3.14 16.55
CA GLY A 80 -4.27 -2.87 16.75
C GLY A 80 -3.84 -3.22 18.17
N ARG A 81 -3.68 -4.52 18.49
CA ARG A 81 -2.63 -4.85 19.48
C ARG A 81 -1.34 -4.47 18.76
N ALA A 82 -0.66 -3.45 19.28
CA ALA A 82 0.61 -3.00 18.75
C ALA A 82 1.50 -4.23 18.56
N ILE A 83 1.79 -4.56 17.31
CA ILE A 83 2.92 -5.41 17.00
C ILE A 83 4.10 -4.52 17.38
N ASP A 84 4.79 -4.96 18.42
CA ASP A 84 5.86 -4.30 19.15
C ASP A 84 5.36 -3.20 20.09
N GLY A 85 5.76 -3.29 21.36
CA GLY A 85 5.39 -2.38 22.45
C GLY A 85 5.88 -0.92 22.30
N CYS A 86 6.06 -0.44 21.08
CA CYS A 86 6.43 0.93 20.76
C CYS A 86 5.23 1.66 20.15
N GLY A 87 4.46 2.33 21.02
CA GLY A 87 3.47 3.31 20.58
C GLY A 87 4.14 4.50 19.87
N GLY A 88 3.70 4.82 18.66
CA GLY A 88 4.08 6.05 17.94
C GLY A 88 4.18 5.85 16.42
N GLY A 89 3.87 6.90 15.64
CA GLY A 89 3.71 6.88 14.17
C GLY A 89 4.89 6.41 13.30
N VAL A 90 5.97 5.89 13.90
CA VAL A 90 7.10 5.22 13.23
C VAL A 90 6.67 3.87 12.64
N ASP A 91 5.75 3.15 13.29
CA ASP A 91 5.28 1.83 12.85
C ASP A 91 4.51 1.90 11.51
N GLU A 92 3.66 2.90 11.33
CA GLU A 92 2.86 3.04 10.10
C GLU A 92 3.69 3.42 8.86
N ALA A 93 4.81 4.16 9.05
CA ALA A 93 5.76 4.43 7.98
C ALA A 93 6.53 3.17 7.56
N ARG A 94 6.96 2.35 8.54
CA ARG A 94 7.62 1.07 8.29
C ARG A 94 6.68 0.08 7.58
N ARG A 95 5.44 -0.07 8.05
CA ARG A 95 4.42 -0.92 7.39
C ARG A 95 4.19 -0.50 5.94
N ARG A 96 4.09 0.81 5.66
CA ARG A 96 3.97 1.32 4.29
C ARG A 96 5.20 1.03 3.44
N ARG A 97 6.41 1.19 3.98
CA ARG A 97 7.67 0.82 3.31
C ARG A 97 7.66 -0.65 2.91
N ILE A 98 7.28 -1.53 3.83
CA ILE A 98 7.21 -2.98 3.60
C ILE A 98 6.14 -3.29 2.55
N ALA A 99 4.92 -2.76 2.69
CA ALA A 99 3.82 -3.02 1.76
C ALA A 99 4.16 -2.58 0.33
N TYR A 100 4.76 -1.39 0.15
CA TYR A 100 5.20 -0.92 -1.17
C TYR A 100 6.40 -1.70 -1.71
N GLY A 101 7.38 -1.97 -0.85
CA GLY A 101 8.60 -2.69 -1.24
C GLY A 101 8.34 -4.14 -1.64
N SER A 102 7.31 -4.79 -1.09
CA SER A 102 6.98 -6.18 -1.41
C SER A 102 6.27 -6.34 -2.77
N VAL A 103 5.64 -5.28 -3.29
CA VAL A 103 4.77 -5.35 -4.48
C VAL A 103 5.50 -5.74 -5.76
N PRO A 104 6.67 -5.16 -6.12
CA PRO A 104 7.37 -5.54 -7.34
C PRO A 104 7.79 -7.01 -7.34
N ALA A 105 8.34 -7.49 -6.23
CA ALA A 105 8.76 -8.88 -6.08
C ALA A 105 7.57 -9.84 -6.12
N PHE A 106 6.45 -9.48 -5.48
CA PHE A 106 5.23 -10.27 -5.52
C PHE A 106 4.62 -10.34 -6.93
N ALA A 107 4.52 -9.20 -7.63
CA ALA A 107 3.99 -9.15 -9.00
C ALA A 107 4.84 -10.00 -9.95
N LEU A 108 6.16 -9.95 -9.82
CA LEU A 108 7.09 -10.78 -10.60
C LEU A 108 6.86 -12.27 -10.33
N LEU A 109 6.76 -12.67 -9.06
CA LEU A 109 6.52 -14.06 -8.68
C LEU A 109 5.18 -14.58 -9.22
N GLN A 110 4.10 -13.79 -9.12
CA GLN A 110 2.78 -14.19 -9.64
C GLN A 110 2.76 -14.25 -11.18
N GLY A 111 3.49 -13.36 -11.86
CA GLY A 111 3.70 -13.42 -13.31
C GLY A 111 4.40 -14.71 -13.72
N GLN A 112 5.50 -15.06 -13.04
CA GLN A 112 6.21 -16.33 -13.24
C GLN A 112 5.31 -17.54 -12.97
N ARG A 113 4.52 -17.52 -11.89
CA ARG A 113 3.57 -18.60 -11.55
C ARG A 113 2.52 -18.82 -12.65
N SER A 114 2.01 -17.73 -13.22
CA SER A 114 1.04 -17.77 -14.31
C SER A 114 1.64 -18.37 -15.59
N SER A 115 2.87 -17.98 -15.93
CA SER A 115 3.63 -18.56 -17.04
C SER A 115 3.93 -20.04 -16.79
N PHE A 116 4.34 -20.41 -15.57
CA PHE A 116 4.62 -21.78 -15.17
C PHE A 116 3.39 -22.67 -15.29
N ALA A 117 2.22 -22.20 -14.84
CA ALA A 117 0.95 -22.91 -14.96
C ALA A 117 0.48 -23.06 -16.42
N ALA A 118 0.86 -22.15 -17.31
CA ALA A 118 0.59 -22.26 -18.73
C ALA A 118 1.51 -23.31 -19.41
N VAL A 119 2.79 -23.33 -19.06
CA VAL A 119 3.79 -24.28 -19.59
C VAL A 119 3.54 -25.71 -19.09
N THR A 120 3.21 -25.89 -17.81
CA THR A 120 2.91 -27.21 -17.22
C THR A 120 1.68 -27.87 -17.86
N ARG A 121 0.72 -27.08 -18.35
CA ARG A 121 -0.41 -27.58 -19.15
C ARG A 121 -0.02 -28.04 -20.56
N MET A 122 1.12 -27.58 -21.08
CA MET A 122 1.61 -27.92 -22.42
C MET A 122 2.66 -29.04 -22.41
N SER A 123 3.33 -29.32 -21.28
CA SER A 123 4.33 -30.39 -21.18
C SER A 123 4.48 -30.94 -19.75
N PRO A 124 4.39 -32.27 -19.52
CA PRO A 124 4.40 -32.87 -18.18
C PRO A 124 5.80 -33.24 -17.66
N TYR A 125 6.87 -32.53 -18.06
CA TYR A 125 8.23 -32.90 -17.63
C TYR A 125 8.52 -32.49 -16.15
N PRO A 126 9.10 -33.40 -15.32
CA PRO A 126 9.40 -33.13 -13.90
C PRO A 126 10.47 -32.07 -13.63
N SER A 127 11.30 -31.74 -14.62
CA SER A 127 12.45 -30.83 -14.46
C SER A 127 12.05 -29.38 -14.14
N LEU A 128 10.86 -28.96 -14.57
CA LEU A 128 10.35 -27.60 -14.35
C LEU A 128 10.01 -27.32 -12.87
N ARG A 129 9.55 -28.32 -12.11
CA ARG A 129 9.28 -28.16 -10.68
C ARG A 129 10.56 -27.87 -9.87
N ALA A 130 11.72 -28.27 -10.39
CA ALA A 130 13.02 -28.01 -9.77
C ALA A 130 13.45 -26.53 -9.87
N GLU A 131 12.80 -25.70 -10.68
CA GLU A 131 13.12 -24.26 -10.80
C GLU A 131 12.19 -23.37 -9.95
N TRP A 132 11.01 -23.87 -9.55
CA TRP A 132 10.02 -23.06 -8.84
C TRP A 132 10.47 -22.64 -7.43
N TRP A 133 11.05 -23.55 -6.65
CA TRP A 133 11.56 -23.23 -5.32
C TRP A 133 12.72 -22.21 -5.35
N GLU A 134 13.51 -22.17 -6.43
CA GLU A 134 14.57 -21.17 -6.61
C GLU A 134 13.99 -19.76 -6.79
N ASN A 135 12.91 -19.64 -7.59
CA ASN A 135 12.18 -18.38 -7.73
C ASN A 135 11.58 -17.92 -6.39
N VAL A 136 11.02 -18.85 -5.60
CA VAL A 136 10.48 -18.53 -4.27
C VAL A 136 11.60 -18.17 -3.29
N LEU A 137 12.78 -18.80 -3.38
CA LEU A 137 13.95 -18.46 -2.56
C LEU A 137 14.47 -17.06 -2.87
N ASP A 138 14.58 -16.69 -4.14
CA ASP A 138 15.02 -15.35 -4.55
C ASP A 138 13.99 -14.29 -4.17
N TYR A 139 12.69 -14.61 -4.28
CA TYR A 139 11.62 -13.82 -3.72
C TYR A 139 11.78 -13.63 -2.20
N SER A 140 12.03 -14.72 -1.45
CA SER A 140 12.20 -14.67 0.00
C SER A 140 13.39 -13.82 0.43
N LYS A 141 14.54 -13.95 -0.25
CA LYS A 141 15.73 -13.11 -0.02
C LYS A 141 15.44 -11.63 -0.22
N HIS A 142 14.66 -11.28 -1.25
CA HIS A 142 14.25 -9.90 -1.50
C HIS A 142 13.37 -9.35 -0.36
N ILE A 143 12.39 -10.14 0.10
CA ILE A 143 11.53 -9.75 1.22
C ILE A 143 12.34 -9.68 2.54
N SER A 144 13.21 -10.63 2.81
CA SER A 144 14.09 -10.63 3.99
C SER A 144 14.96 -9.37 4.04
N SER A 145 15.52 -8.96 2.89
CA SER A 145 16.27 -7.70 2.78
C SER A 145 15.40 -6.45 3.00
N LEU A 146 14.12 -6.48 2.65
CA LEU A 146 13.18 -5.37 2.86
C LEU A 146 12.72 -5.23 4.32
N LEU A 147 12.61 -6.37 5.02
CA LEU A 147 12.26 -6.43 6.43
C LEU A 147 13.39 -5.91 7.32
N GLY A 148 14.64 -6.08 6.88
CA GLY A 148 15.80 -5.42 7.47
C GLY A 148 15.79 -3.91 7.28
N ASP A 149 16.34 -3.19 8.25
CA ASP A 149 16.71 -1.79 8.15
C ASP A 149 18.06 -1.65 7.41
N PRO A 150 18.32 -0.50 6.76
CA PRO A 150 19.58 -0.29 6.06
C PRO A 150 20.75 -0.46 7.03
N LYS A 151 21.67 -1.38 6.70
CA LYS A 151 22.87 -1.65 7.50
C LYS A 151 23.53 -0.32 7.89
N PRO A 152 23.74 -0.04 9.18
CA PRO A 152 24.52 1.14 9.57
C PRO A 152 25.90 1.05 8.91
N LEU A 153 26.47 2.20 8.54
CA LEU A 153 27.83 2.25 8.04
C LEU A 153 28.75 1.51 9.03
N PRO A 154 29.74 0.73 8.54
CA PRO A 154 30.66 0.04 9.43
C PRO A 154 31.29 1.07 10.37
N ASN A 155 31.05 0.92 11.67
CA ASN A 155 31.68 1.74 12.68
C ASN A 155 33.19 1.53 12.53
N THR A 156 33.92 2.58 12.15
CA THR A 156 35.39 2.60 12.08
C THR A 156 36.04 2.68 13.46
N VAL A 157 35.36 2.21 14.50
CA VAL A 157 35.82 2.27 15.88
C VAL A 157 36.67 1.04 16.15
N ILE A 158 37.87 1.25 16.68
CA ILE A 158 38.72 0.18 17.23
C ILE A 158 37.87 -0.57 18.27
N ASP A 159 37.54 -1.83 18.00
CA ASP A 159 36.70 -2.65 18.87
C ASP A 159 37.29 -2.69 20.28
N ASP A 160 36.52 -2.24 21.28
CA ASP A 160 36.89 -2.38 22.69
C ASP A 160 36.98 -3.88 23.04
N PRO A 161 38.10 -4.37 23.60
CA PRO A 161 38.26 -5.78 23.97
C PRO A 161 37.17 -6.28 24.93
N LYS A 162 36.54 -5.40 25.72
CA LYS A 162 35.45 -5.74 26.65
C LYS A 162 34.05 -5.70 26.01
N THR A 163 33.91 -5.24 24.77
CA THR A 163 32.63 -5.26 24.05
C THR A 163 32.38 -6.65 23.49
N ILE A 164 31.42 -7.40 24.03
CA ILE A 164 31.16 -8.80 23.65
C ILE A 164 30.09 -8.90 22.56
N LEU A 165 29.01 -8.12 22.72
CA LEU A 165 27.90 -8.01 21.79
C LEU A 165 28.03 -6.70 21.02
N ASN A 166 28.08 -6.81 19.69
CA ASN A 166 28.09 -5.66 18.81
C ASN A 166 26.69 -5.04 18.76
N LYS A 167 26.63 -3.71 18.62
CA LYS A 167 25.36 -3.03 18.30
C LYS A 167 24.99 -3.35 16.86
N VAL A 168 24.19 -4.40 16.69
CA VAL A 168 23.57 -4.78 15.41
C VAL A 168 22.27 -3.98 15.23
N GLU A 169 21.77 -3.97 14.00
CA GLU A 169 20.40 -3.57 13.64
C GLU A 169 19.37 -4.11 14.65
N GLU A 170 18.38 -3.30 15.05
CA GLU A 170 17.34 -3.76 15.98
C GLU A 170 16.52 -4.88 15.33
N PRO A 171 16.53 -6.10 15.90
CA PRO A 171 15.79 -7.21 15.33
C PRO A 171 14.29 -6.99 15.45
N THR A 172 13.53 -7.51 14.50
CA THR A 172 12.06 -7.45 14.53
C THR A 172 11.43 -8.82 14.51
N TYR A 173 10.30 -8.95 15.20
CA TYR A 173 9.54 -10.20 15.21
C TYR A 173 9.08 -10.61 13.82
N LEU A 174 8.74 -9.64 12.96
CA LEU A 174 8.31 -9.92 11.59
C LEU A 174 9.43 -10.55 10.76
N LYS A 175 10.66 -10.02 10.83
CA LYS A 175 11.83 -10.58 10.14
C LYS A 175 12.22 -11.94 10.71
N ALA A 176 12.22 -12.07 12.03
CA ALA A 176 12.51 -13.33 12.71
C ALA A 176 11.57 -14.46 12.26
N ALA A 177 10.26 -14.17 12.20
CA ALA A 177 9.25 -15.11 11.72
C ALA A 177 9.41 -15.45 10.24
N TRP A 178 9.73 -14.46 9.40
CA TRP A 178 9.98 -14.67 7.97
C TRP A 178 11.17 -15.61 7.74
N GLU A 179 12.29 -15.39 8.45
CA GLU A 179 13.47 -16.24 8.32
C GLU A 179 13.22 -17.68 8.80
N LEU A 180 12.38 -17.89 9.82
CA LEU A 180 11.94 -19.24 10.18
C LEU A 180 11.19 -19.91 9.03
N LEU A 181 10.24 -19.21 8.40
CA LEU A 181 9.51 -19.77 7.25
C LEU A 181 10.46 -20.09 6.08
N GLU A 182 11.42 -19.21 5.80
CA GLU A 182 12.43 -19.44 4.75
C GLU A 182 13.29 -20.69 5.03
N ILE A 183 13.82 -20.81 6.26
CA ILE A 183 14.65 -21.95 6.69
C ILE A 183 13.90 -23.28 6.51
N PHE A 184 12.64 -23.35 6.94
CA PHE A 184 11.92 -24.62 6.98
C PHE A 184 11.20 -24.99 5.67
N TYR A 185 10.74 -24.02 4.88
CA TYR A 185 9.91 -24.30 3.70
C TYR A 185 10.60 -24.04 2.35
N VAL A 186 11.70 -23.29 2.30
CA VAL A 186 12.28 -22.85 1.03
C VAL A 186 13.77 -23.20 0.90
N ASP A 187 14.58 -22.92 1.92
CA ASP A 187 16.01 -23.20 1.87
C ASP A 187 16.31 -24.70 2.09
N LYS A 188 16.28 -25.48 1.01
CA LYS A 188 16.64 -26.90 1.02
C LYS A 188 18.01 -27.20 1.59
N GLN A 189 18.97 -26.31 1.31
CA GLN A 189 20.34 -26.54 1.71
C GLN A 189 20.44 -26.45 3.23
N SER A 190 19.67 -25.55 3.85
CA SER A 190 19.58 -25.39 5.30
C SER A 190 19.19 -26.67 6.04
N LEU A 191 18.28 -27.49 5.49
CA LEU A 191 17.76 -28.68 6.19
C LEU A 191 18.85 -29.70 6.52
N ALA A 192 19.88 -29.81 5.68
CA ALA A 192 21.01 -30.72 5.93
C ALA A 192 21.86 -30.32 7.15
N TRP A 193 21.74 -29.05 7.58
CA TRP A 193 22.46 -28.45 8.71
C TRP A 193 21.54 -27.54 9.54
N LEU A 194 20.28 -27.94 9.69
CA LEU A 194 19.24 -27.13 10.36
C LEU A 194 19.65 -26.64 11.77
N PRO A 195 20.29 -27.46 12.63
CA PRO A 195 20.73 -26.97 13.94
C PRO A 195 21.63 -25.75 13.88
N GLU A 196 22.56 -25.71 12.93
CA GLU A 196 23.51 -24.61 12.75
C GLU A 196 22.79 -23.35 12.25
N ARG A 197 21.79 -23.50 11.38
CA ARG A 197 20.93 -22.37 10.95
C ARG A 197 20.09 -21.82 12.09
N LEU A 198 19.61 -22.68 12.99
CA LEU A 198 18.89 -22.26 14.20
C LEU A 198 19.83 -21.56 15.21
N VAL A 199 21.11 -21.96 15.29
CA VAL A 199 22.12 -21.23 16.06
C VAL A 199 22.33 -19.83 15.50
N ASP A 200 22.49 -19.71 14.17
CA ASP A 200 22.65 -18.42 13.50
C ASP A 200 21.41 -17.54 13.73
N TRP A 201 20.19 -18.09 13.56
CA TRP A 201 18.93 -17.38 13.82
C TRP A 201 18.81 -16.95 15.29
N LEU A 202 19.14 -17.82 16.25
CA LEU A 202 19.09 -17.47 17.66
C LEU A 202 20.09 -16.34 17.99
N ALA A 203 21.27 -16.33 17.37
CA ALA A 203 22.24 -15.24 17.56
C ALA A 203 21.68 -13.85 17.24
N ASP A 204 20.82 -13.77 16.21
CA ASP A 204 20.23 -12.51 15.76
C ASP A 204 18.94 -12.15 16.52
N TYR A 205 18.19 -13.14 17.04
CA TYR A 205 16.83 -12.94 17.55
C TYR A 205 16.59 -13.34 19.01
N ASP A 206 17.59 -13.87 19.73
CA ASP A 206 17.43 -14.30 21.13
C ASP A 206 16.88 -13.17 22.03
N CYS A 207 17.27 -11.92 21.76
CA CYS A 207 16.79 -10.77 22.52
C CYS A 207 15.27 -10.55 22.41
N LEU A 208 14.62 -11.04 21.35
CA LEU A 208 13.17 -10.95 21.15
C LEU A 208 12.38 -11.97 21.99
N LEU A 209 13.07 -13.00 22.48
CA LEU A 209 12.50 -14.04 23.32
C LEU A 209 12.39 -13.61 24.78
N ALA A 210 13.17 -12.61 25.19
CA ALA A 210 13.13 -12.04 26.53
C ALA A 210 11.79 -11.34 26.77
N ARG A 211 11.01 -11.82 27.76
CA ARG A 211 9.83 -11.16 28.32
C ARG A 211 9.91 -11.19 29.84
N GLU A 212 9.04 -10.41 30.49
CA GLU A 212 9.00 -10.08 31.94
C GLU A 212 9.24 -11.25 32.93
N SER A 213 9.11 -12.52 32.54
CA SER A 213 9.36 -13.69 33.41
C SER A 213 10.48 -14.65 32.98
N ALA A 214 11.09 -14.50 31.80
CA ALA A 214 12.11 -15.41 31.29
C ALA A 214 13.37 -14.64 30.83
N THR A 215 14.50 -14.91 31.48
CA THR A 215 15.82 -14.42 31.08
C THR A 215 16.37 -15.27 29.94
N THR A 216 16.90 -14.63 28.90
CA THR A 216 17.58 -15.30 27.79
C THR A 216 19.09 -15.11 27.89
N VAL A 217 19.87 -15.92 27.17
CA VAL A 217 21.32 -15.81 27.11
C VAL A 217 21.76 -14.42 26.67
N HIS A 218 21.13 -13.84 25.64
CA HIS A 218 21.41 -12.47 25.20
C HIS A 218 21.20 -11.46 26.33
N SER A 219 20.08 -11.52 27.05
CA SER A 219 19.78 -10.58 28.15
C SER A 219 20.81 -10.64 29.27
N ASN A 220 21.31 -11.84 29.58
CA ASN A 220 22.34 -12.06 30.58
C ASN A 220 23.71 -11.55 30.10
N LEU A 221 24.07 -11.81 28.84
CA LEU A 221 25.32 -11.30 28.26
C LEU A 221 25.34 -9.77 28.14
N VAL A 222 24.21 -9.12 27.83
CA VAL A 222 24.10 -7.65 27.86
C VAL A 222 24.34 -7.12 29.28
N THR A 223 23.81 -7.81 30.30
CA THR A 223 24.01 -7.44 31.70
C THR A 223 25.47 -7.64 32.12
N LEU A 224 26.08 -8.77 31.74
CA LEU A 224 27.48 -9.06 31.98
C LEU A 224 28.40 -8.03 31.31
N GLN A 225 28.15 -7.68 30.04
CA GLN A 225 28.94 -6.66 29.32
C GLN A 225 28.98 -5.33 30.05
N LYS A 226 27.85 -4.89 30.64
CA LYS A 226 27.80 -3.67 31.46
C LYS A 226 28.67 -3.79 32.72
N LYS A 227 28.69 -4.97 33.36
CA LYS A 227 29.48 -5.25 34.57
C LYS A 227 30.98 -5.40 34.30
N LEU A 228 31.37 -5.94 33.14
CA LEU A 228 32.77 -6.16 32.78
C LEU A 228 33.61 -4.87 32.73
N VAL A 229 32.97 -3.72 32.51
CA VAL A 229 33.64 -2.41 32.55
C VAL A 229 34.21 -2.13 33.95
N SER A 230 33.51 -2.53 35.02
CA SER A 230 33.93 -2.30 36.41
C SER A 230 34.76 -3.41 37.03
N LEU A 231 34.78 -4.61 36.44
CA LEU A 231 35.52 -5.76 37.00
C LEU A 231 37.02 -5.65 36.71
N GLN A 232 37.83 -5.86 37.75
CA GLN A 232 39.29 -5.96 37.65
C GLN A 232 39.75 -7.40 37.41
N VAL A 233 39.18 -8.35 38.16
CA VAL A 233 39.42 -9.80 38.01
C VAL A 233 38.09 -10.43 37.60
N VAL A 234 37.98 -10.84 36.34
CA VAL A 234 36.70 -11.29 35.78
C VAL A 234 36.34 -12.70 36.25
N GLU A 235 37.35 -13.55 36.50
CA GLU A 235 37.16 -14.96 36.87
C GLU A 235 36.64 -15.19 38.30
N ASP A 236 36.66 -14.15 39.14
CA ASP A 236 36.12 -14.19 40.50
C ASP A 236 34.61 -13.95 40.54
N ASP A 237 34.05 -13.35 39.50
CA ASP A 237 32.64 -13.07 39.40
C ASP A 237 31.86 -14.31 38.91
N PRO A 238 30.81 -14.78 39.62
CA PRO A 238 30.06 -15.96 39.22
C PRO A 238 29.27 -15.74 37.92
N GLU A 239 28.80 -14.51 37.64
CA GLU A 239 28.03 -14.20 36.42
C GLU A 239 28.92 -14.23 35.18
N TYR A 240 30.23 -14.01 35.32
CA TYR A 240 31.20 -14.25 34.25
C TYR A 240 31.17 -15.71 33.77
N TRP A 241 31.34 -16.68 34.69
CA TRP A 241 31.32 -18.11 34.32
C TRP A 241 29.94 -18.59 33.86
N GLU A 242 28.86 -18.01 34.41
CA GLU A 242 27.50 -18.24 33.94
C GLU A 242 27.33 -17.77 32.49
N GLY A 243 27.77 -16.54 32.17
CA GLY A 243 27.71 -15.99 30.80
C GLY A 243 28.56 -16.79 29.80
N VAL A 244 29.76 -17.24 30.19
CA VAL A 244 30.61 -18.11 29.35
C VAL A 244 29.91 -19.44 29.09
N SER A 245 29.31 -20.04 30.13
CA SER A 245 28.58 -21.31 30.01
C SER A 245 27.33 -21.17 29.13
N GLN A 246 26.59 -20.08 29.29
CA GLN A 246 25.39 -19.75 28.52
C GLN A 246 25.71 -19.56 27.04
N ALA A 247 26.72 -18.75 26.71
CA ALA A 247 27.17 -18.55 25.34
C ALA A 247 27.65 -19.86 24.69
N LEU A 248 28.35 -20.71 25.45
CA LEU A 248 28.81 -22.01 24.97
C LEU A 248 27.62 -22.95 24.72
N ALA A 249 26.64 -23.00 25.61
CA ALA A 249 25.49 -23.90 25.51
C ALA A 249 24.71 -23.70 24.20
N ILE A 250 24.65 -22.48 23.67
CA ILE A 250 23.97 -22.17 22.41
C ILE A 250 24.91 -22.04 21.19
N GLY A 251 26.21 -22.31 21.38
CA GLY A 251 27.18 -22.40 20.29
C GLY A 251 27.72 -21.05 19.79
N TRP A 252 27.67 -19.99 20.61
CA TRP A 252 28.28 -18.67 20.32
C TRP A 252 29.78 -18.67 20.67
N LEU A 253 30.54 -19.47 19.92
CA LEU A 253 31.94 -19.81 20.23
C LEU A 253 32.86 -18.58 20.26
N GLU A 254 32.61 -17.60 19.41
CA GLU A 254 33.41 -16.36 19.34
C GLU A 254 33.34 -15.59 20.65
N ILE A 255 32.13 -15.50 21.22
CA ILE A 255 31.87 -14.84 22.50
C ILE A 255 32.58 -15.60 23.62
N VAL A 256 32.48 -16.93 23.64
CA VAL A 256 33.14 -17.79 24.64
C VAL A 256 34.64 -17.59 24.61
N VAL A 257 35.26 -17.67 23.44
CA VAL A 257 36.72 -17.51 23.30
C VAL A 257 37.16 -16.09 23.64
N LYS A 258 36.39 -15.07 23.26
CA LYS A 258 36.65 -13.68 23.65
C LYS A 258 36.60 -13.52 25.17
N LEU A 259 35.58 -14.06 25.82
CA LEU A 259 35.46 -14.06 27.28
C LEU A 259 36.63 -14.80 27.95
N LEU A 260 36.96 -16.01 27.52
CA LEU A 260 38.09 -16.77 28.06
C LEU A 260 39.42 -16.02 27.92
N ARG A 261 39.61 -15.24 26.84
CA ARG A 261 40.80 -14.41 26.64
C ARG A 261 40.83 -13.13 27.50
N LEU A 262 39.72 -12.77 28.16
CA LEU A 262 39.70 -11.71 29.18
C LEU A 262 40.15 -12.21 30.57
N HIS A 263 40.32 -13.52 30.74
CA HIS A 263 40.72 -14.14 31.99
C HIS A 263 42.07 -13.59 32.49
N GLY A 264 42.19 -13.34 33.80
CA GLY A 264 43.38 -12.71 34.41
C GLY A 264 44.70 -13.42 34.13
N SER A 265 44.67 -14.75 33.88
CA SER A 265 45.86 -15.54 33.54
C SER A 265 46.57 -15.13 32.24
N TYR A 266 45.96 -14.34 31.35
CA TYR A 266 46.60 -13.79 30.15
C TYR A 266 47.40 -12.50 30.41
N GLN A 267 47.31 -11.93 31.61
CA GLN A 267 48.06 -10.73 31.98
C GLN A 267 49.55 -11.04 32.07
N LEU A 268 50.37 -10.31 31.31
CA LEU A 268 51.81 -10.57 31.12
C LEU A 268 52.60 -10.58 32.44
N ASP A 269 52.14 -9.81 33.41
CA ASP A 269 52.67 -9.65 34.76
C ASP A 269 52.35 -10.82 35.71
N GLN A 270 51.44 -11.73 35.34
CA GLN A 270 51.00 -12.86 36.19
C GLN A 270 51.33 -14.25 35.61
N LEU A 271 51.96 -14.32 34.43
CA LEU A 271 52.21 -15.59 33.71
C LEU A 271 53.09 -16.59 34.50
N GLY A 272 53.99 -16.11 35.37
CA GLY A 272 54.90 -16.97 36.13
C GLY A 272 54.20 -17.83 37.19
N ASP A 273 53.26 -17.26 37.94
CA ASP A 273 52.59 -17.96 39.05
C ASP A 273 51.33 -18.72 38.61
N ARG A 274 50.80 -18.40 37.42
CA ARG A 274 49.54 -18.93 36.88
C ARG A 274 49.70 -19.68 35.56
N GLU A 275 50.90 -20.18 35.24
CA GLU A 275 51.20 -20.85 33.96
C GLU A 275 50.27 -22.05 33.68
N THR A 276 50.07 -22.94 34.66
CA THR A 276 49.17 -24.10 34.50
C THR A 276 47.70 -23.67 34.34
N GLU A 277 47.30 -22.60 35.04
CA GLU A 277 45.95 -22.04 34.91
C GLU A 277 45.74 -21.45 33.52
N ASN A 278 46.71 -20.67 33.01
CA ASN A 278 46.72 -20.18 31.63
C ASN A 278 46.65 -21.34 30.62
N GLY A 279 47.50 -22.36 30.78
CA GLY A 279 47.51 -23.53 29.90
C GLY A 279 46.17 -24.26 29.86
N LEU A 280 45.46 -24.37 30.99
CA LEU A 280 44.11 -24.94 31.04
C LEU A 280 43.09 -24.05 30.31
N VAL A 281 43.09 -22.74 30.58
CA VAL A 281 42.18 -21.78 29.91
C VAL A 281 42.40 -21.79 28.40
N GLU A 282 43.66 -21.73 27.94
CA GLU A 282 44.02 -21.77 26.52
C GLU A 282 43.62 -23.11 25.89
N THR A 283 43.86 -24.23 26.56
CA THR A 283 43.45 -25.55 26.05
C THR A 283 41.93 -25.63 25.86
N VAL A 284 41.15 -25.12 26.80
CA VAL A 284 39.69 -25.06 26.67
C VAL A 284 39.29 -24.09 25.56
N ALA A 285 39.93 -22.93 25.42
CA ALA A 285 39.67 -21.99 24.34
C ALA A 285 39.95 -22.60 22.96
N VAL A 286 41.01 -23.41 22.81
CA VAL A 286 41.32 -24.16 21.59
C VAL A 286 40.26 -25.23 21.31
N LEU A 287 39.83 -25.99 22.32
CA LEU A 287 38.76 -26.99 22.16
C LEU A 287 37.46 -26.34 21.69
N VAL A 288 37.07 -25.20 22.28
CA VAL A 288 35.92 -24.41 21.85
C VAL A 288 36.11 -23.91 20.41
N SER A 289 37.27 -23.34 20.08
CA SER A 289 37.58 -22.79 18.75
C SER A 289 37.58 -23.84 17.64
N THR A 290 37.84 -25.11 17.99
CA THR A 290 37.95 -26.24 17.05
C THR A 290 36.73 -27.16 17.06
N MET A 291 35.64 -26.76 17.73
CA MET A 291 34.39 -27.52 17.76
C MET A 291 33.95 -27.89 16.34
N PRO A 292 33.72 -29.18 16.04
CA PRO A 292 33.22 -29.60 14.73
C PRO A 292 31.80 -29.05 14.48
N ARG A 293 31.56 -28.50 13.29
CA ARG A 293 30.30 -27.90 12.87
C ARG A 293 29.84 -28.55 11.56
N MET A 294 28.61 -29.05 11.52
CA MET A 294 28.04 -29.70 10.33
C MET A 294 27.42 -28.62 9.45
N ARG A 295 28.22 -27.92 8.63
CA ARG A 295 27.76 -26.82 7.75
C ARG A 295 28.70 -26.68 6.53
N PRO A 296 28.24 -26.06 5.42
CA PRO A 296 29.05 -25.94 4.20
C PRO A 296 30.29 -25.06 4.38
N ASP A 297 30.11 -23.92 5.04
CA ASP A 297 31.12 -22.88 5.26
C ASP A 297 30.77 -22.03 6.50
N LEU A 298 31.78 -21.31 7.02
CA LEU A 298 31.65 -20.38 8.13
C LEU A 298 31.75 -18.93 7.64
N PRO A 299 30.86 -18.04 8.10
CA PRO A 299 31.02 -16.60 7.89
C PRO A 299 32.37 -16.10 8.44
N PRO A 300 32.93 -15.01 7.87
CA PRO A 300 34.18 -14.44 8.35
C PRO A 300 34.08 -14.07 9.84
N GLY A 301 35.07 -14.49 10.63
CA GLY A 301 35.10 -14.24 12.07
C GLY A 301 34.40 -15.28 12.94
N LYS A 302 33.68 -16.25 12.35
CA LYS A 302 33.09 -17.38 13.09
C LYS A 302 34.10 -18.51 13.32
N LEU A 303 34.01 -19.18 14.46
CA LEU A 303 34.89 -20.27 14.91
C LEU A 303 34.26 -21.65 14.70
N GLY A 304 35.09 -22.69 14.81
CA GLY A 304 34.72 -24.08 14.57
C GLY A 304 35.31 -24.67 13.29
N GLN A 305 35.21 -25.98 13.14
CA GLN A 305 35.70 -26.70 11.95
C GLN A 305 34.52 -27.23 11.13
N CYS A 306 34.38 -26.77 9.89
CA CYS A 306 33.28 -27.18 9.01
C CYS A 306 33.47 -28.57 8.42
N TYR A 307 32.40 -29.34 8.44
CA TYR A 307 32.30 -30.64 7.76
C TYR A 307 31.05 -30.67 6.88
N LYS A 308 31.24 -31.06 5.61
CA LYS A 308 30.17 -31.10 4.60
C LYS A 308 29.44 -32.43 4.53
N THR A 309 30.03 -33.49 5.09
CA THR A 309 29.45 -34.83 5.08
C THR A 309 29.23 -35.33 6.50
N LYS A 310 28.14 -36.07 6.70
CA LYS A 310 27.82 -36.67 8.00
C LYS A 310 28.93 -37.60 8.53
N PRO A 311 29.54 -38.49 7.71
CA PRO A 311 30.60 -39.38 8.19
C PRO A 311 31.84 -38.62 8.69
N ASP A 312 32.28 -37.60 7.95
CA ASP A 312 33.47 -36.82 8.33
C ASP A 312 33.20 -36.01 9.60
N PHE A 313 31.99 -35.43 9.71
CA PHE A 313 31.56 -34.75 10.92
C PHE A 313 31.55 -35.70 12.13
N VAL A 314 30.93 -36.89 12.03
CA VAL A 314 30.85 -37.84 13.16
C VAL A 314 32.24 -38.23 13.64
N LYS A 315 33.14 -38.54 12.72
CA LYS A 315 34.53 -38.90 13.05
C LYS A 315 35.27 -37.77 13.77
N ALA A 316 35.10 -36.53 13.29
CA ALA A 316 35.70 -35.36 13.91
C ALA A 316 35.08 -35.06 15.29
N TRP A 317 33.75 -35.19 15.39
CA TRP A 317 32.97 -34.99 16.60
C TRP A 317 33.36 -35.96 17.72
N GLU A 318 33.48 -37.25 17.41
CA GLU A 318 33.94 -38.27 18.36
C GLU A 318 35.38 -38.01 18.80
N LYS A 319 36.28 -37.72 17.86
CA LYS A 319 37.68 -37.38 18.18
C LYS A 319 37.79 -36.14 19.08
N TRP A 320 36.99 -35.12 18.81
CA TRP A 320 36.95 -33.89 19.62
C TRP A 320 36.44 -34.18 21.04
N ARG A 321 35.39 -35.00 21.19
CA ARG A 321 34.91 -35.45 22.50
C ARG A 321 35.94 -36.28 23.27
N ASP A 322 36.71 -37.12 22.58
CA ASP A 322 37.81 -37.86 23.21
C ASP A 322 38.90 -36.95 23.76
N GLN A 323 39.21 -35.85 23.07
CA GLN A 323 40.15 -34.84 23.58
C GLN A 323 39.61 -34.16 24.84
N ILE A 324 38.32 -33.83 24.86
CA ILE A 324 37.66 -33.27 26.04
C ILE A 324 37.69 -34.24 27.22
N ASN A 325 37.36 -35.51 27.01
CA ASN A 325 37.42 -36.55 28.05
C ASN A 325 38.84 -36.72 28.61
N LYS A 326 39.86 -36.71 27.74
CA LYS A 326 41.27 -36.77 28.16
C LYS A 326 41.65 -35.58 29.05
N LEU A 327 41.19 -34.38 28.70
CA LEU A 327 41.43 -33.19 29.50
C LEU A 327 40.68 -33.26 30.83
N ASP A 328 39.41 -33.68 30.86
CA ASP A 328 38.60 -33.81 32.09
C ASP A 328 39.25 -34.77 33.11
N CYS A 329 39.88 -35.85 32.64
CA CYS A 329 40.63 -36.80 33.47
C CYS A 329 42.09 -36.39 33.78
N SER A 330 42.56 -35.22 33.34
CA SER A 330 43.97 -34.83 33.49
C SER A 330 44.36 -34.47 34.93
N ALA A 331 45.64 -34.69 35.28
CA ALA A 331 46.16 -34.31 36.59
C ALA A 331 46.34 -32.78 36.76
N PHE A 332 46.33 -32.02 35.66
CA PHE A 332 46.51 -30.56 35.66
C PHE A 332 45.43 -29.82 36.46
N TRP A 333 44.24 -30.41 36.64
CA TRP A 333 43.19 -29.84 37.49
C TRP A 333 43.61 -29.67 38.94
N PHE A 334 44.42 -30.57 39.49
CA PHE A 334 44.89 -30.46 40.87
C PHE A 334 45.90 -29.33 41.06
N GLN A 335 46.62 -28.98 39.99
CA GLN A 335 47.64 -27.94 39.97
C GLN A 335 47.06 -26.54 39.73
N CYS A 336 45.81 -26.44 39.24
CA CYS A 336 45.12 -25.16 39.08
C CYS A 336 44.64 -24.61 40.42
N GLY A 337 45.42 -23.71 41.05
CA GLY A 337 45.13 -23.20 42.40
C GLY A 337 43.82 -22.41 42.52
N HIS A 338 43.35 -21.77 41.43
CA HIS A 338 42.14 -20.96 41.44
C HIS A 338 40.87 -21.81 41.35
N ARG A 339 40.05 -21.79 42.41
CA ARG A 339 38.88 -22.67 42.53
C ARG A 339 37.81 -22.33 41.49
N GLN A 340 37.47 -21.05 41.33
CA GLN A 340 36.44 -20.59 40.41
C GLN A 340 36.81 -20.90 38.97
N THR A 341 38.08 -20.73 38.59
CA THR A 341 38.57 -21.11 37.25
C THR A 341 38.45 -22.60 37.04
N ARG A 342 38.85 -23.41 38.02
CA ARG A 342 38.75 -24.87 37.94
C ARG A 342 37.30 -25.34 37.78
N GLU A 343 36.38 -24.82 38.60
CA GLU A 343 34.95 -25.18 38.54
C GLU A 343 34.29 -24.68 37.24
N GLY A 344 34.60 -23.44 36.84
CA GLY A 344 34.13 -22.83 35.61
C GLY A 344 34.55 -23.61 34.36
N LEU A 345 35.84 -23.87 34.18
CA LEU A 345 36.35 -24.65 33.05
C LEU A 345 35.79 -26.07 33.02
N LYS A 346 35.62 -26.74 34.18
CA LYS A 346 34.96 -28.05 34.23
C LYS A 346 33.49 -27.99 33.81
N SER A 347 32.78 -26.92 34.18
CA SER A 347 31.42 -26.70 33.69
C SER A 347 31.38 -26.63 32.16
N LEU A 348 32.32 -25.91 31.53
CA LEU A 348 32.42 -25.83 30.07
C LEU A 348 32.70 -27.20 29.43
N LEU A 349 33.59 -28.01 30.00
CA LEU A 349 33.85 -29.37 29.50
C LEU A 349 32.60 -30.25 29.61
N HIS A 350 31.86 -30.15 30.71
CA HIS A 350 30.61 -30.88 30.89
C HIS A 350 29.52 -30.47 29.88
N ILE A 351 29.45 -29.18 29.53
CA ILE A 351 28.58 -28.68 28.45
C ILE A 351 29.00 -29.28 27.11
N MET A 352 30.29 -29.23 26.76
CA MET A 352 30.81 -29.79 25.49
C MET A 352 30.62 -31.31 25.39
N LEU A 353 30.65 -32.03 26.50
CA LEU A 353 30.33 -33.46 26.58
C LEU A 353 28.82 -33.75 26.54
N GLY A 354 27.97 -32.72 26.58
CA GLY A 354 26.51 -32.87 26.53
C GLY A 354 25.89 -33.41 27.81
N LYS A 355 26.45 -33.09 28.99
CA LYS A 355 25.82 -33.45 30.27
C LYS A 355 24.53 -32.64 30.45
N VAL A 356 23.39 -33.31 30.38
CA VAL A 356 22.05 -32.69 30.32
C VAL A 356 21.79 -31.71 31.47
N ASN A 357 22.17 -32.03 32.71
CA ASN A 357 21.97 -31.13 33.86
C ASN A 357 22.72 -29.80 33.71
N ASN A 358 23.93 -29.82 33.13
CA ASN A 358 24.71 -28.62 32.85
C ASN A 358 24.06 -27.79 31.74
N LEU A 359 23.53 -28.44 30.69
CA LEU A 359 22.79 -27.75 29.61
C LEU A 359 21.52 -27.07 30.13
N ILE A 360 20.74 -27.76 30.98
CA ILE A 360 19.53 -27.20 31.61
C ILE A 360 19.88 -26.00 32.50
N SER A 361 21.01 -26.05 33.21
CA SER A 361 21.45 -24.96 34.09
C SER A 361 21.99 -23.77 33.29
N ALA A 362 22.66 -24.03 32.16
CA ALA A 362 23.25 -23.02 31.30
C ALA A 362 22.28 -22.40 30.28
N THR A 363 20.98 -22.74 30.31
CA THR A 363 19.97 -22.20 29.39
C THR A 363 18.79 -21.65 30.17
N GLY A 364 18.27 -20.50 29.75
CA GLY A 364 17.10 -19.82 30.33
C GLY A 364 15.80 -20.15 29.60
N HIS A 365 15.87 -20.43 28.30
CA HIS A 365 14.71 -20.65 27.44
C HIS A 365 14.71 -22.05 26.78
N TRP A 366 13.53 -22.61 26.48
CA TRP A 366 13.44 -23.97 25.91
C TRP A 366 14.08 -24.08 24.52
N MET A 367 14.11 -23.00 23.73
CA MET A 367 14.77 -22.96 22.42
C MET A 367 16.30 -23.06 22.56
N GLU A 368 16.87 -22.31 23.51
CA GLU A 368 18.30 -22.39 23.84
C GLU A 368 18.67 -23.82 24.26
N LEU A 369 17.83 -24.44 25.10
CA LEU A 369 18.00 -25.83 25.51
C LEU A 369 17.90 -26.79 24.32
N CYS A 370 16.92 -26.60 23.43
CA CYS A 370 16.75 -27.42 22.23
C CYS A 370 17.98 -27.35 21.31
N ILE A 371 18.50 -26.14 21.07
CA ILE A 371 19.73 -25.91 20.30
C ILE A 371 20.93 -26.57 20.98
N SER A 372 21.06 -26.43 22.31
CA SER A 372 22.15 -27.05 23.06
C SER A 372 22.13 -28.59 22.95
N HIS A 373 20.95 -29.19 22.89
CA HIS A 373 20.80 -30.62 22.65
C HIS A 373 21.23 -31.02 21.24
N PHE A 374 20.90 -30.22 20.22
CA PHE A 374 21.40 -30.49 18.87
C PHE A 374 22.91 -30.39 18.80
N LEU A 375 23.49 -29.35 19.40
CA LEU A 375 24.93 -29.17 19.39
C LEU A 375 25.63 -30.30 20.13
N TYR A 376 25.30 -30.57 21.40
CA TYR A 376 26.17 -31.38 22.28
C TYR A 376 25.72 -32.82 22.54
N VAL A 377 24.45 -33.15 22.28
CA VAL A 377 23.88 -34.46 22.64
C VAL A 377 23.51 -35.28 21.41
N ARG A 378 22.73 -34.69 20.50
CA ARG A 378 22.21 -35.37 19.32
C ARG A 378 22.27 -34.43 18.10
N PRO A 379 23.44 -34.36 17.41
CA PRO A 379 23.63 -33.56 16.19
C PRO A 379 22.73 -33.94 15.02
N PHE A 380 22.14 -35.13 15.05
CA PHE A 380 21.27 -35.63 13.99
C PHE A 380 19.89 -36.01 14.54
N THR A 381 18.86 -35.33 14.07
CA THR A 381 17.46 -35.69 14.33
C THR A 381 16.90 -36.60 13.24
N MET A 382 15.85 -37.36 13.56
CA MET A 382 15.11 -38.17 12.59
C MET A 382 14.01 -37.35 11.93
N GLY A 383 14.38 -36.21 11.32
CA GLY A 383 13.44 -35.29 10.69
C GLY A 383 12.73 -34.33 11.66
N LEU A 384 11.67 -33.68 11.16
CA LEU A 384 10.91 -32.66 11.91
C LEU A 384 10.18 -33.27 13.12
N ASP A 385 9.60 -34.47 13.01
CA ASP A 385 9.00 -35.19 14.14
C ASP A 385 9.96 -35.37 15.32
N GLY A 386 11.21 -35.76 15.04
CA GLY A 386 12.23 -35.91 16.07
C GLY A 386 12.59 -34.58 16.74
N THR A 387 12.59 -33.50 15.95
CA THR A 387 12.86 -32.13 16.37
C THR A 387 11.71 -31.59 17.23
N TYR A 388 10.47 -31.83 16.83
CA TYR A 388 9.26 -31.50 17.57
C TYR A 388 9.18 -32.20 18.93
N ASN A 389 9.44 -33.52 18.96
CA ASN A 389 9.48 -34.29 20.21
C ASN A 389 10.56 -33.79 21.18
N LEU A 390 11.71 -33.35 20.67
CA LEU A 390 12.74 -32.74 21.51
C LEU A 390 12.30 -31.38 22.04
N ALA A 391 11.71 -30.54 21.19
CA ALA A 391 11.17 -29.24 21.58
C ALA A 391 10.14 -29.39 22.72
N GLN A 392 9.20 -30.35 22.60
CA GLN A 392 8.22 -30.63 23.65
C GLN A 392 8.88 -31.02 24.99
N LYS A 393 9.92 -31.85 24.98
CA LYS A 393 10.67 -32.21 26.20
C LYS A 393 11.40 -31.01 26.81
N CYS A 394 11.98 -30.15 25.96
CA CYS A 394 12.63 -28.92 26.41
C CYS A 394 11.61 -27.97 27.06
N MET A 395 10.41 -27.83 26.48
CA MET A 395 9.32 -27.01 27.03
C MET A 395 8.79 -27.56 28.36
N GLN A 396 8.72 -28.88 28.54
CA GLN A 396 8.37 -29.47 29.84
C GLN A 396 9.41 -29.14 30.92
N THR A 397 10.68 -29.03 30.53
CA THR A 397 11.79 -28.71 31.44
C THR A 397 11.88 -27.22 31.73
N LYS A 398 11.57 -26.38 30.74
CA LYS A 398 11.59 -24.90 30.80
C LYS A 398 10.23 -24.37 30.34
N PRO A 399 9.18 -24.49 31.19
CA PRO A 399 7.84 -24.09 30.83
C PRO A 399 7.74 -22.58 30.65
N ILE A 400 7.02 -22.15 29.61
CA ILE A 400 6.75 -20.73 29.35
C ILE A 400 5.39 -20.38 29.95
N SER A 401 5.32 -19.30 30.71
CA SER A 401 4.09 -18.85 31.37
C SER A 401 3.03 -18.33 30.39
N GLN A 402 3.43 -17.85 29.20
CA GLN A 402 2.54 -17.34 28.15
C GLN A 402 3.05 -17.75 26.77
N ALA A 403 2.14 -18.02 25.84
CA ALA A 403 2.51 -18.35 24.46
C ALA A 403 3.19 -17.14 23.79
N HIS A 404 4.46 -17.30 23.43
CA HIS A 404 5.21 -16.32 22.65
C HIS A 404 4.97 -16.55 21.16
N MET A 405 4.74 -15.48 20.40
CA MET A 405 4.33 -15.54 18.99
C MET A 405 5.32 -16.34 18.10
N LEU A 406 6.64 -16.12 18.27
CA LEU A 406 7.66 -16.86 17.52
C LEU A 406 7.74 -18.32 17.95
N THR A 407 7.51 -18.59 19.24
CA THR A 407 7.46 -19.96 19.77
C THR A 407 6.27 -20.72 19.18
N SER A 408 5.08 -20.13 19.20
CA SER A 408 3.88 -20.75 18.64
C SER A 408 4.04 -21.05 17.15
N LEU A 409 4.60 -20.08 16.40
CA LEU A 409 4.91 -20.28 14.98
C LEU A 409 5.87 -21.46 14.78
N LEU A 410 7.01 -21.47 15.48
CA LEU A 410 8.00 -22.54 15.36
C LEU A 410 7.42 -23.91 15.72
N ILE A 411 6.58 -24.00 16.75
CA ILE A 411 5.87 -25.24 17.13
C ILE A 411 4.95 -25.70 15.99
N GLY A 412 4.20 -24.78 15.37
CA GLY A 412 3.37 -25.09 14.20
C GLY A 412 4.18 -25.61 13.01
N ILE A 413 5.34 -25.00 12.76
CA ILE A 413 6.28 -25.42 11.71
C ILE A 413 6.81 -26.83 11.99
N LEU A 414 7.31 -27.07 13.22
CA LEU A 414 7.86 -28.36 13.63
C LEU A 414 6.81 -29.47 13.64
N GLY A 415 5.54 -29.14 13.89
CA GLY A 415 4.42 -30.07 13.80
C GLY A 415 3.86 -30.26 12.38
N GLU A 416 4.50 -29.68 11.36
CA GLU A 416 4.13 -29.79 9.93
C GLU A 416 2.66 -29.42 9.62
N ASN A 417 2.05 -28.55 10.44
CA ASN A 417 0.64 -28.17 10.27
C ASN A 417 0.51 -26.78 9.62
N THR A 418 0.28 -26.79 8.30
CA THR A 418 0.14 -25.58 7.48
C THR A 418 -0.98 -24.65 7.98
N GLU A 419 -2.13 -25.18 8.40
CA GLU A 419 -3.26 -24.36 8.87
C GLU A 419 -2.93 -23.67 10.20
N VAL A 420 -2.25 -24.35 11.12
CA VAL A 420 -1.76 -23.76 12.38
C VAL A 420 -0.72 -22.67 12.11
N VAL A 421 0.21 -22.92 11.18
CA VAL A 421 1.21 -21.91 10.79
C VAL A 421 0.53 -20.65 10.25
N LEU A 422 -0.47 -20.79 9.38
CA LEU A 422 -1.22 -19.63 8.87
C LEU A 422 -2.04 -18.92 9.95
N ALA A 423 -2.65 -19.67 10.87
CA ALA A 423 -3.39 -19.11 11.98
C ALA A 423 -2.48 -18.27 12.91
N GLU A 424 -1.31 -18.79 13.26
CA GLU A 424 -0.31 -18.05 14.04
C GLU A 424 0.23 -16.85 13.26
N CYS A 425 0.50 -16.99 11.96
CA CYS A 425 0.89 -15.86 11.10
C CYS A 425 -0.15 -14.73 11.11
N SER A 426 -1.43 -15.08 10.98
CA SER A 426 -2.54 -14.13 10.98
C SER A 426 -2.66 -13.42 12.33
N LYS A 427 -2.63 -14.20 13.42
CA LYS A 427 -2.80 -13.71 14.79
C LYS A 427 -1.64 -12.81 15.24
N ALA A 428 -0.41 -13.18 14.92
CA ALA A 428 0.78 -12.50 15.43
C ALA A 428 1.31 -11.38 14.52
N PHE A 429 1.22 -11.55 13.19
CA PHE A 429 1.90 -10.69 12.22
C PHE A 429 0.96 -10.02 11.22
N GLY A 430 -0.31 -10.42 11.20
CA GLY A 430 -1.37 -9.80 10.40
C GLY A 430 -1.41 -10.22 8.93
N PRO A 431 -2.34 -9.65 8.14
CA PRO A 431 -2.67 -10.16 6.80
C PRO A 431 -1.54 -10.10 5.78
N TRP A 432 -0.61 -9.13 5.90
CA TRP A 432 0.57 -9.07 5.03
C TRP A 432 1.40 -10.34 5.15
N MET A 433 1.69 -10.78 6.38
CA MET A 433 2.48 -11.98 6.62
C MET A 433 1.81 -13.21 6.04
N VAL A 434 0.50 -13.37 6.24
CA VAL A 434 -0.25 -14.53 5.74
C VAL A 434 -0.19 -14.63 4.22
N VAL A 435 -0.45 -13.53 3.51
CA VAL A 435 -0.43 -13.51 2.04
C VAL A 435 0.93 -13.92 1.50
N HIS A 436 1.99 -13.41 2.09
CA HIS A 436 3.34 -13.66 1.61
C HIS A 436 3.91 -15.01 2.09
N ALA A 437 3.56 -15.46 3.30
CA ALA A 437 3.94 -16.77 3.84
C ALA A 437 3.35 -17.93 3.03
N MET A 438 2.13 -17.80 2.50
CA MET A 438 1.55 -18.83 1.62
C MET A 438 2.41 -19.12 0.39
N GLU A 439 3.14 -18.13 -0.15
CA GLU A 439 4.06 -18.38 -1.27
C GLU A 439 5.24 -19.26 -0.85
N LEU A 440 5.74 -19.10 0.39
CA LEU A 440 6.81 -19.92 0.95
C LEU A 440 6.31 -21.34 1.26
N LEU A 441 5.14 -21.45 1.90
CA LEU A 441 4.53 -22.74 2.27
C LEU A 441 4.20 -23.62 1.05
N THR A 442 3.88 -23.00 -0.08
CA THR A 442 3.54 -23.68 -1.33
C THR A 442 4.73 -23.97 -2.24
N ALA A 443 5.94 -23.53 -1.88
CA ALA A 443 7.13 -23.67 -2.72
C ALA A 443 7.36 -25.12 -3.19
N GLU A 444 7.23 -26.09 -2.28
CA GLU A 444 7.47 -27.51 -2.59
C GLU A 444 6.49 -28.49 -1.97
N ASN A 445 5.65 -28.04 -1.05
CA ASN A 445 4.73 -28.91 -0.36
C ASN A 445 3.46 -29.09 -1.21
N THR A 446 3.37 -30.22 -1.92
CA THR A 446 2.19 -30.56 -2.74
C THR A 446 0.91 -30.67 -1.94
N GLN A 447 0.99 -31.06 -0.66
CA GLN A 447 -0.18 -31.14 0.21
C GLN A 447 -0.64 -29.74 0.62
N ALA A 448 0.29 -28.85 0.98
CA ALA A 448 -0.02 -27.46 1.26
C ALA A 448 -0.58 -26.75 0.02
N GLU A 449 0.03 -26.95 -1.15
CA GLU A 449 -0.47 -26.42 -2.43
C GLU A 449 -1.91 -26.88 -2.68
N ALA A 450 -2.19 -28.18 -2.55
CA ALA A 450 -3.55 -28.71 -2.72
C ALA A 450 -4.53 -28.10 -1.70
N LEU A 451 -4.17 -28.10 -0.41
CA LEU A 451 -5.02 -27.62 0.68
C LEU A 451 -5.34 -26.12 0.56
N LEU A 452 -4.36 -25.32 0.16
CA LEU A 452 -4.47 -23.86 0.12
C LEU A 452 -5.16 -23.35 -1.14
N HIS A 453 -5.03 -24.06 -2.27
CA HIS A 453 -5.67 -23.73 -3.54
C HIS A 453 -7.02 -24.43 -3.75
N GLU A 454 -7.39 -25.40 -2.93
CA GLU A 454 -8.71 -26.03 -2.96
C GLU A 454 -9.82 -25.01 -2.73
N GLU A 455 -10.83 -25.05 -3.60
CA GLU A 455 -12.01 -24.21 -3.50
C GLU A 455 -12.96 -24.78 -2.45
N ARG A 456 -13.33 -23.96 -1.46
CA ARG A 456 -14.19 -24.40 -0.37
C ARG A 456 -15.57 -23.75 -0.46
N TYR A 457 -16.62 -24.57 -0.45
CA TYR A 457 -18.00 -24.08 -0.56
C TYR A 457 -18.38 -23.12 0.57
N ASN A 458 -17.94 -23.41 1.80
CA ASN A 458 -18.16 -22.57 2.97
C ASN A 458 -17.43 -21.20 2.90
N LEU A 459 -16.49 -21.02 1.96
CA LEU A 459 -15.85 -19.73 1.67
C LEU A 459 -16.51 -19.01 0.48
N GLY A 460 -17.66 -19.48 0.00
CA GLY A 460 -18.28 -18.93 -1.22
C GLY A 460 -17.57 -19.40 -2.50
N GLY A 461 -16.95 -20.59 -2.45
CA GLY A 461 -16.28 -21.20 -3.59
C GLY A 461 -14.91 -20.63 -3.92
N ILE A 462 -14.28 -19.87 -3.03
CA ILE A 462 -12.89 -19.42 -3.17
C ILE A 462 -11.94 -20.30 -2.35
N SER A 463 -10.63 -20.18 -2.62
CA SER A 463 -9.58 -20.85 -1.89
C SER A 463 -9.08 -20.06 -0.68
N ILE A 464 -8.29 -20.68 0.20
CA ILE A 464 -7.65 -19.98 1.35
C ILE A 464 -6.71 -18.89 0.84
N VAL A 465 -5.98 -19.16 -0.25
CA VAL A 465 -5.08 -18.19 -0.87
C VAL A 465 -5.85 -16.96 -1.34
N GLU A 466 -6.94 -17.17 -2.08
CA GLU A 466 -7.76 -16.08 -2.57
C GLU A 466 -8.40 -15.29 -1.42
N LEU A 467 -8.95 -15.97 -0.40
CA LEU A 467 -9.53 -15.33 0.78
C LEU A 467 -8.54 -14.36 1.44
N ASN A 468 -7.33 -14.83 1.75
CA ASN A 468 -6.34 -14.00 2.47
C ASN A 468 -5.81 -12.85 1.61
N ARG A 469 -5.69 -13.05 0.28
CA ARG A 469 -5.35 -11.96 -0.66
C ARG A 469 -6.46 -10.89 -0.70
N LEU A 470 -7.72 -11.30 -0.73
CA LEU A 470 -8.87 -10.38 -0.66
C LEU A 470 -8.87 -9.59 0.66
N VAL A 471 -8.67 -10.27 1.79
CA VAL A 471 -8.59 -9.63 3.12
C VAL A 471 -7.45 -8.61 3.15
N TYR A 472 -6.26 -8.98 2.68
CA TYR A 472 -5.14 -8.04 2.66
C TYR A 472 -5.37 -6.86 1.70
N ALA A 473 -5.97 -7.11 0.53
CA ALA A 473 -6.35 -6.04 -0.40
C ALA A 473 -7.37 -5.07 0.21
N GLN A 474 -8.32 -5.56 1.02
CA GLN A 474 -9.25 -4.70 1.78
C GLN A 474 -8.51 -3.86 2.82
N VAL A 475 -7.54 -4.43 3.54
CA VAL A 475 -6.68 -3.69 4.48
C VAL A 475 -5.93 -2.57 3.76
N LEU A 476 -5.27 -2.87 2.64
CA LEU A 476 -4.59 -1.88 1.81
C LEU A 476 -5.54 -0.79 1.31
N SER A 477 -6.76 -1.18 0.93
CA SER A 477 -7.75 -0.24 0.39
C SER A 477 -8.35 0.68 1.45
N SER A 478 -8.24 0.34 2.72
CA SER A 478 -8.72 1.17 3.82
C SER A 478 -7.88 2.44 4.03
N GLU A 479 -6.60 2.42 3.64
CA GLU A 479 -5.69 3.54 3.84
C GLU A 479 -5.48 4.34 2.55
N ALA A 480 -5.56 5.66 2.66
CA ALA A 480 -5.43 6.58 1.52
C ALA A 480 -4.07 6.52 0.82
N LEU A 481 -3.04 6.01 1.50
CA LEU A 481 -1.68 5.93 0.99
C LEU A 481 -1.32 4.55 0.43
N THR A 482 -2.09 3.49 0.65
CA THR A 482 -1.72 2.12 0.21
C THR A 482 -2.76 1.49 -0.72
N TRP A 483 -3.96 2.08 -0.91
CA TRP A 483 -4.96 1.53 -1.82
C TRP A 483 -4.48 1.31 -3.26
N GLN A 484 -3.48 2.07 -3.71
CA GLN A 484 -2.93 1.99 -5.08
C GLN A 484 -2.21 0.66 -5.36
N ILE A 485 -1.76 -0.05 -4.32
CA ILE A 485 -1.07 -1.34 -4.46
C ILE A 485 -2.00 -2.54 -4.26
N ALA A 486 -3.22 -2.33 -3.75
CA ALA A 486 -4.24 -3.38 -3.64
C ALA A 486 -4.57 -4.09 -4.98
N PRO A 487 -4.65 -3.39 -6.14
CA PRO A 487 -4.95 -4.03 -7.42
C PRO A 487 -3.98 -5.15 -7.80
N VAL A 488 -2.71 -5.08 -7.40
CA VAL A 488 -1.71 -6.13 -7.71
C VAL A 488 -2.07 -7.46 -7.06
N TYR A 489 -2.53 -7.42 -5.81
CA TYR A 489 -2.99 -8.60 -5.08
C TYR A 489 -4.33 -9.10 -5.63
N LEU A 490 -5.26 -8.19 -5.96
CA LEU A 490 -6.58 -8.53 -6.50
C LEU A 490 -6.50 -9.15 -7.89
N ALA A 491 -5.58 -8.71 -8.74
CA ALA A 491 -5.34 -9.31 -10.05
C ALA A 491 -4.85 -10.76 -9.97
N SER A 492 -4.32 -11.15 -8.81
CA SER A 492 -3.89 -12.52 -8.52
C SER A 492 -5.02 -13.38 -7.90
N CYS A 493 -6.25 -12.87 -7.81
CA CYS A 493 -7.43 -13.58 -7.31
C CYS A 493 -8.36 -13.96 -8.47
N PRO A 494 -8.55 -15.26 -8.76
CA PRO A 494 -9.20 -15.70 -10.00
C PRO A 494 -10.73 -15.49 -10.02
N LYS A 495 -11.41 -15.46 -8.87
CA LYS A 495 -12.89 -15.43 -8.83
C LYS A 495 -13.44 -14.06 -8.45
N GLN A 496 -13.01 -13.53 -7.30
CA GLN A 496 -13.61 -12.33 -6.70
C GLN A 496 -12.72 -11.09 -6.83
N GLY A 497 -11.47 -11.24 -7.31
CA GLY A 497 -10.48 -10.17 -7.40
C GLY A 497 -10.97 -8.92 -8.13
N PHE A 498 -11.39 -9.07 -9.38
CA PHE A 498 -11.87 -7.95 -10.21
C PHE A 498 -13.18 -7.35 -9.70
N GLY A 499 -14.10 -8.17 -9.19
CA GLY A 499 -15.35 -7.68 -8.60
C GLY A 499 -15.08 -6.77 -7.40
N LEU A 500 -14.14 -7.16 -6.54
CA LEU A 500 -13.71 -6.30 -5.43
C LEU A 500 -12.95 -5.06 -5.93
N LEU A 501 -12.08 -5.19 -6.94
CA LEU A 501 -11.37 -4.06 -7.55
C LEU A 501 -12.34 -3.00 -8.10
N ASP A 502 -13.41 -3.41 -8.78
CA ASP A 502 -14.45 -2.50 -9.26
C ASP A 502 -15.10 -1.71 -8.12
N ILE A 503 -15.51 -2.41 -7.06
CA ILE A 503 -16.08 -1.79 -5.86
C ILE A 503 -15.10 -0.78 -5.27
N LEU A 504 -13.83 -1.15 -5.13
CA LEU A 504 -12.80 -0.29 -4.56
C LEU A 504 -12.58 0.99 -5.39
N LEU A 505 -12.61 0.88 -6.71
CA LEU A 505 -12.46 2.00 -7.62
C LEU A 505 -13.69 2.92 -7.57
N TYR A 506 -14.90 2.38 -7.46
CA TYR A 506 -16.12 3.20 -7.28
C TYR A 506 -16.15 3.96 -5.97
N MET A 507 -15.49 3.45 -4.93
CA MET A 507 -15.43 4.09 -3.62
C MET A 507 -14.35 5.20 -3.52
N GLN A 508 -13.55 5.41 -4.57
CA GLN A 508 -12.52 6.45 -4.55
C GLN A 508 -13.11 7.86 -4.64
N PRO A 509 -12.52 8.84 -3.90
CA PRO A 509 -13.05 10.19 -3.84
C PRO A 509 -12.78 10.95 -5.15
N VAL A 510 -13.82 11.11 -5.99
CA VAL A 510 -13.74 11.82 -7.28
C VAL A 510 -13.39 13.30 -7.16
N GLN A 511 -13.50 13.88 -5.97
CA GLN A 511 -13.18 15.29 -5.71
C GLN A 511 -11.68 15.62 -5.90
N HIS A 512 -10.81 14.61 -5.74
CA HIS A 512 -9.36 14.76 -5.85
C HIS A 512 -8.88 14.28 -7.22
N GLN A 513 -8.53 15.23 -8.09
CA GLN A 513 -8.09 14.97 -9.47
C GLN A 513 -6.97 13.93 -9.56
N ARG A 514 -5.97 13.99 -8.66
CA ARG A 514 -4.85 13.03 -8.65
C ARG A 514 -5.31 11.59 -8.38
N VAL A 515 -6.30 11.41 -7.51
CA VAL A 515 -6.84 10.08 -7.19
C VAL A 515 -7.64 9.55 -8.37
N LEU A 516 -8.50 10.40 -8.96
CA LEU A 516 -9.27 10.06 -10.15
C LEU A 516 -8.39 9.61 -11.31
N LEU A 517 -7.34 10.36 -11.65
CA LEU A 517 -6.41 9.98 -12.73
C LEU A 517 -5.71 8.64 -12.45
N LYS A 518 -5.31 8.39 -11.20
CA LYS A 518 -4.73 7.10 -10.81
C LYS A 518 -5.72 5.95 -10.94
N SER A 519 -6.98 6.15 -10.53
CA SER A 519 -8.04 5.16 -10.70
C SER A 519 -8.26 4.81 -12.18
N LEU A 520 -8.26 5.80 -13.07
CA LEU A 520 -8.39 5.59 -14.51
C LEU A 520 -7.18 4.85 -15.10
N GLU A 521 -5.97 5.14 -14.62
CA GLU A 521 -4.77 4.41 -15.04
C GLU A 521 -4.80 2.95 -14.57
N ILE A 522 -5.28 2.68 -13.35
CA ILE A 522 -5.52 1.31 -12.88
C ILE A 522 -6.55 0.61 -13.78
N CYS A 523 -7.67 1.26 -14.10
CA CYS A 523 -8.64 0.69 -15.05
C CYS A 523 -7.99 0.37 -16.41
N ARG A 524 -7.10 1.24 -16.90
CA ARG A 524 -6.38 1.01 -18.17
C ARG A 524 -5.43 -0.18 -18.08
N LEU A 525 -4.69 -0.32 -16.98
CA LEU A 525 -3.73 -1.41 -16.77
C LEU A 525 -4.40 -2.79 -16.66
N TYR A 526 -5.63 -2.83 -16.13
CA TYR A 526 -6.41 -4.07 -15.94
C TYR A 526 -7.58 -4.21 -16.93
N GLU A 527 -7.60 -3.40 -18.00
CA GLU A 527 -8.60 -3.46 -19.08
C GLU A 527 -10.08 -3.32 -18.62
N LEU A 528 -10.31 -2.52 -17.56
CA LEU A 528 -11.63 -2.26 -16.99
C LEU A 528 -12.34 -1.06 -17.65
N GLU A 529 -12.67 -1.20 -18.94
CA GLU A 529 -13.26 -0.11 -19.74
C GLU A 529 -14.63 0.35 -19.23
N SER A 530 -15.49 -0.58 -18.81
CA SER A 530 -16.83 -0.31 -18.29
C SER A 530 -16.77 0.50 -16.97
N THR A 531 -15.88 0.09 -16.08
CA THR A 531 -15.61 0.75 -14.79
C THR A 531 -15.01 2.14 -15.02
N SER A 532 -14.04 2.27 -15.93
CA SER A 532 -13.47 3.55 -16.34
C SER A 532 -14.53 4.55 -16.82
N SER A 533 -15.40 4.13 -17.77
CA SER A 533 -16.51 4.95 -18.26
C SER A 533 -17.46 5.38 -17.13
N THR A 534 -17.76 4.47 -16.21
CA THR A 534 -18.67 4.74 -15.08
C THR A 534 -18.06 5.72 -14.08
N ILE A 535 -16.77 5.60 -13.77
CA ILE A 535 -16.04 6.54 -12.90
C ILE A 535 -16.03 7.94 -13.53
N MET A 536 -15.74 8.06 -14.83
CA MET A 536 -15.77 9.35 -15.53
C MET A 536 -17.17 9.98 -15.49
N LYS A 537 -18.24 9.17 -15.65
CA LYS A 537 -19.63 9.61 -15.49
C LYS A 537 -19.92 10.15 -14.08
N ILE A 538 -19.48 9.44 -13.04
CA ILE A 538 -19.64 9.86 -11.64
C ILE A 538 -18.89 11.17 -11.40
N ALA A 539 -17.62 11.26 -11.83
CA ALA A 539 -16.81 12.47 -11.71
C ALA A 539 -17.46 13.66 -12.42
N GLY A 540 -17.90 13.47 -13.67
CA GLY A 540 -18.58 14.50 -14.45
C GLY A 540 -19.83 15.05 -13.75
N MET A 541 -20.70 14.15 -13.25
CA MET A 541 -21.89 14.55 -12.50
C MET A 541 -21.57 15.22 -11.16
N TYR A 542 -20.53 14.78 -10.47
CA TYR A 542 -20.07 15.38 -9.23
C TYR A 542 -19.60 16.82 -9.46
N HIS A 543 -18.66 17.04 -10.39
CA HIS A 543 -18.16 18.37 -10.72
C HIS A 543 -19.28 19.31 -11.20
N TRP A 544 -20.22 18.79 -12.00
CA TRP A 544 -21.39 19.55 -12.43
C TRP A 544 -22.27 20.03 -11.27
N LYS A 545 -22.55 19.18 -10.28
CA LYS A 545 -23.36 19.53 -9.10
C LYS A 545 -22.64 20.52 -8.17
N HIS A 546 -21.31 20.42 -8.07
CA HIS A 546 -20.48 21.27 -7.22
C HIS A 546 -19.98 22.56 -7.90
N GLY A 547 -20.67 23.05 -8.93
CA GLY A 547 -20.39 24.35 -9.58
C GLY A 547 -19.20 24.37 -10.54
N ARG A 548 -18.39 23.30 -10.61
CA ARG A 548 -17.28 23.15 -11.57
C ARG A 548 -17.80 22.64 -12.92
N LYS A 549 -18.57 23.48 -13.61
CA LYS A 549 -19.34 23.11 -14.81
C LYS A 549 -18.46 22.61 -15.96
N GLY A 550 -17.37 23.31 -16.27
CA GLY A 550 -16.43 22.92 -17.32
C GLY A 550 -15.82 21.54 -17.09
N SER A 551 -15.27 21.29 -15.89
CA SER A 551 -14.76 19.96 -15.52
C SER A 551 -15.83 18.88 -15.58
N GLY A 552 -17.09 19.21 -15.24
CA GLY A 552 -18.22 18.29 -15.35
C GLY A 552 -18.47 17.84 -16.80
N ILE A 553 -18.48 18.79 -17.74
CA ILE A 553 -18.65 18.51 -19.18
C ILE A 553 -17.46 17.72 -19.72
N PHE A 554 -16.24 18.14 -19.40
CA PHE A 554 -15.01 17.46 -19.81
C PHE A 554 -15.06 15.96 -19.49
N TRP A 555 -15.36 15.60 -18.24
CA TRP A 555 -15.42 14.19 -17.84
C TRP A 555 -16.56 13.41 -18.49
N LEU A 556 -17.72 14.04 -18.71
CA LEU A 556 -18.83 13.40 -19.42
C LEU A 556 -18.50 13.16 -20.91
N GLN A 557 -17.75 14.07 -21.53
CA GLN A 557 -17.25 13.91 -22.91
C GLN A 557 -16.25 12.75 -22.99
N GLN A 558 -15.29 12.68 -22.07
CA GLN A 558 -14.37 11.54 -21.98
C GLN A 558 -15.11 10.22 -21.79
N ALA A 559 -16.20 10.22 -20.99
CA ALA A 559 -17.04 9.06 -20.78
C ALA A 559 -17.97 8.71 -21.96
N ARG A 560 -18.02 9.54 -23.02
CA ARG A 560 -18.94 9.45 -24.16
C ARG A 560 -20.43 9.39 -23.74
N ASP A 561 -20.81 10.15 -22.71
CA ASP A 561 -22.19 10.20 -22.21
C ASP A 561 -23.02 11.28 -22.93
N GLU A 562 -23.30 11.04 -24.21
CA GLU A 562 -24.02 11.98 -25.08
C GLU A 562 -25.42 12.32 -24.58
N ILE A 563 -26.09 11.38 -23.91
CA ILE A 563 -27.45 11.57 -23.38
C ILE A 563 -27.43 12.63 -22.28
N ARG A 564 -26.51 12.53 -21.31
CA ARG A 564 -26.40 13.53 -20.24
C ARG A 564 -25.89 14.87 -20.76
N LEU A 565 -24.93 14.86 -21.69
CA LEU A 565 -24.42 16.08 -22.33
C LEU A 565 -25.53 16.84 -23.06
N SER A 566 -26.35 16.13 -23.83
CA SER A 566 -27.50 16.73 -24.54
C SER A 566 -28.53 17.31 -23.57
N ARG A 567 -28.80 16.63 -22.45
CA ARG A 567 -29.72 17.15 -21.41
C ARG A 567 -29.15 18.39 -20.72
N ILE A 568 -27.85 18.41 -20.43
CA ILE A 568 -27.15 19.56 -19.86
C ILE A 568 -27.23 20.75 -20.83
N ALA A 569 -26.95 20.51 -22.12
CA ALA A 569 -27.04 21.53 -23.15
C ALA A 569 -28.45 22.12 -23.24
N GLN A 570 -29.47 21.26 -23.23
CA GLN A 570 -30.85 21.73 -23.24
C GLN A 570 -31.19 22.59 -22.02
N GLN A 571 -30.76 22.19 -20.82
CA GLN A 571 -30.98 22.98 -19.60
C GLN A 571 -30.31 24.36 -19.67
N LEU A 572 -29.08 24.42 -20.20
CA LEU A 572 -28.38 25.69 -20.41
C LEU A 572 -29.10 26.54 -21.46
N PHE A 573 -29.55 25.93 -22.55
CA PHE A 573 -30.31 26.62 -23.58
C PHE A 573 -31.64 27.17 -23.06
N ASP A 574 -32.35 26.42 -22.21
CA ASP A 574 -33.59 26.88 -21.58
C ASP A 574 -33.34 28.01 -20.58
N PHE A 575 -32.24 27.96 -19.83
CA PHE A 575 -31.86 29.02 -18.88
C PHE A 575 -31.50 30.32 -19.60
N ILE A 576 -30.67 30.26 -20.65
CA ILE A 576 -30.24 31.43 -21.43
C ILE A 576 -31.38 31.96 -22.30
N GLY A 577 -32.15 31.07 -22.94
CA GLY A 577 -33.21 31.43 -23.89
C GLY A 577 -34.42 32.12 -23.28
N LYS A 578 -34.66 31.96 -21.97
CA LYS A 578 -35.73 32.68 -21.23
C LYS A 578 -35.34 34.09 -20.79
N SER A 579 -34.07 34.44 -20.93
CA SER A 579 -33.47 35.60 -20.29
C SER A 579 -33.37 36.78 -21.27
N ILE A 580 -34.37 37.69 -21.24
CA ILE A 580 -34.49 38.83 -22.18
C ILE A 580 -33.96 40.13 -21.54
N SER A 581 -33.76 40.17 -20.22
CA SER A 581 -33.32 41.38 -19.49
C SER A 581 -31.81 41.48 -19.33
N ASP A 582 -31.28 42.71 -19.29
CA ASP A 582 -29.83 42.96 -19.13
C ASP A 582 -29.28 42.45 -17.77
N ASP A 583 -30.09 42.38 -16.71
CA ASP A 583 -29.68 41.82 -15.40
C ASP A 583 -29.42 40.31 -15.44
N SER A 584 -30.13 39.60 -16.34
CA SER A 584 -29.95 38.17 -16.54
C SER A 584 -28.70 37.84 -17.35
N PHE A 585 -28.18 38.81 -18.13
CA PHE A 585 -26.97 38.66 -18.93
C PHE A 585 -25.76 38.31 -18.08
N LYS A 586 -25.47 39.11 -17.05
CA LYS A 586 -24.32 38.90 -16.15
C LYS A 586 -24.36 37.52 -15.48
N GLN A 587 -25.56 37.01 -15.18
CA GLN A 587 -25.76 35.73 -14.52
C GLN A 587 -25.43 34.54 -15.43
N TRP A 588 -25.89 34.54 -16.68
CA TRP A 588 -25.56 33.45 -17.60
C TRP A 588 -24.18 33.62 -18.25
N GLU A 589 -23.68 34.84 -18.40
CA GLU A 589 -22.31 35.12 -18.83
C GLU A 589 -21.29 34.48 -17.90
N GLY A 590 -21.41 34.73 -16.59
CA GLY A 590 -20.58 34.08 -15.57
C GLY A 590 -20.71 32.55 -15.60
N MET A 591 -21.91 32.03 -15.91
CA MET A 591 -22.11 30.58 -16.07
C MET A 591 -21.36 30.00 -17.28
N ILE A 592 -21.32 30.71 -18.42
CA ILE A 592 -20.56 30.30 -19.60
C ILE A 592 -19.06 30.39 -19.35
N GLU A 593 -18.59 31.38 -18.60
CA GLU A 593 -17.19 31.47 -18.18
C GLU A 593 -16.78 30.26 -17.32
N LEU A 594 -17.67 29.79 -16.44
CA LEU A 594 -17.46 28.57 -15.64
C LEU A 594 -17.42 27.27 -16.47
N LEU A 595 -17.85 27.29 -17.74
CA LEU A 595 -17.70 26.15 -18.66
C LEU A 595 -16.24 25.97 -19.15
N GLY A 596 -15.41 27.02 -19.06
CA GLY A 596 -14.03 27.00 -19.55
C GLY A 596 -13.94 27.01 -21.08
N SER A 597 -12.72 27.06 -21.63
CA SER A 597 -12.47 27.12 -23.09
C SER A 597 -12.48 25.76 -23.78
N GLU A 598 -12.49 24.66 -23.02
CA GLU A 598 -12.35 23.27 -23.51
C GLU A 598 -13.71 22.57 -23.73
N VAL A 599 -14.78 23.34 -23.90
CA VAL A 599 -16.09 22.76 -24.23
C VAL A 599 -16.01 22.19 -25.65
N GLY A 600 -15.82 20.87 -25.76
CA GLY A 600 -15.85 20.17 -27.04
C GLY A 600 -17.20 20.28 -27.77
N THR A 601 -17.30 19.70 -28.97
CA THR A 601 -18.50 19.74 -29.83
C THR A 601 -19.75 19.09 -29.23
N ALA A 602 -19.65 18.41 -28.09
CA ALA A 602 -20.74 17.64 -27.53
C ALA A 602 -21.92 18.50 -27.09
N GLY A 603 -23.13 18.12 -27.52
CA GLY A 603 -24.39 18.81 -27.19
C GLY A 603 -24.56 20.20 -27.82
N GLY A 604 -23.67 20.65 -28.72
CA GLY A 604 -23.75 21.98 -29.34
C GLY A 604 -23.40 23.14 -28.40
N LEU A 605 -22.75 22.86 -27.26
CA LEU A 605 -22.38 23.87 -26.26
C LEU A 605 -21.34 24.88 -26.75
N GLU A 606 -20.54 24.53 -27.76
CA GLU A 606 -19.59 25.44 -28.41
C GLU A 606 -20.25 26.75 -28.86
N PHE A 607 -21.51 26.69 -29.30
CA PHE A 607 -22.29 27.85 -29.69
C PHE A 607 -22.38 28.90 -28.56
N LEU A 608 -22.43 28.48 -27.30
CA LEU A 608 -22.63 29.37 -26.16
C LEU A 608 -21.48 30.38 -25.98
N HIS A 609 -20.23 29.97 -26.21
CA HIS A 609 -19.10 30.89 -26.13
C HIS A 609 -19.18 31.95 -27.23
N LYS A 610 -19.48 31.54 -28.47
CA LYS A 610 -19.66 32.46 -29.59
C LYS A 610 -20.86 33.39 -29.37
N TYR A 611 -21.95 32.89 -28.79
CA TYR A 611 -23.14 33.67 -28.43
C TYR A 611 -22.84 34.71 -27.33
N ARG A 612 -22.05 34.34 -26.31
CA ARG A 612 -21.57 35.27 -25.27
C ARG A 612 -20.74 36.38 -25.89
N ASP A 613 -19.77 36.03 -26.73
CA ASP A 613 -18.85 37.02 -27.33
C ASP A 613 -19.61 38.00 -28.23
N TYR A 614 -20.57 37.51 -29.03
CA TYR A 614 -21.50 38.35 -29.79
C TYR A 614 -22.24 39.37 -28.90
N LYS A 615 -22.80 38.90 -27.78
CA LYS A 615 -23.51 39.78 -26.84
C LYS A 615 -22.60 40.79 -26.13
N LYS A 616 -21.35 40.43 -25.83
CA LYS A 616 -20.33 41.38 -25.34
C LYS A 616 -20.09 42.50 -26.35
N PHE A 617 -19.91 42.17 -27.63
CA PHE A 617 -19.77 43.18 -28.69
C PHE A 617 -21.00 44.11 -28.76
N LEU A 618 -22.22 43.56 -28.63
CA LEU A 618 -23.45 44.36 -28.57
C LEU A 618 -23.52 45.31 -27.36
N GLN A 619 -23.02 44.92 -26.19
CA GLN A 619 -22.97 45.80 -25.02
C GLN A 619 -22.00 46.97 -25.24
N HIS A 620 -20.80 46.70 -25.77
CA HIS A 620 -19.83 47.76 -26.07
C HIS A 620 -20.38 48.82 -27.04
N ILE A 621 -21.23 48.44 -27.99
CA ILE A 621 -21.90 49.37 -28.92
C ILE A 621 -22.94 50.25 -28.20
N ARG A 622 -23.56 49.79 -27.11
CA ARG A 622 -24.52 50.58 -26.32
C ARG A 622 -23.83 51.68 -25.50
N ASP A 623 -22.57 51.45 -25.10
CA ASP A 623 -21.80 52.35 -24.22
C ASP A 623 -20.93 53.38 -24.98
N GLY A 624 -20.80 53.26 -26.30
CA GLY A 624 -20.07 54.21 -27.16
C GLY A 624 -19.87 53.70 -28.59
N ILE A 625 -19.84 54.59 -29.58
CA ILE A 625 -19.80 54.23 -31.00
C ILE A 625 -18.35 54.03 -31.46
N ALA A 626 -17.94 52.77 -31.65
CA ALA A 626 -16.77 52.39 -32.44
C ALA A 626 -17.23 51.53 -33.62
N VAL A 627 -17.07 52.04 -34.85
CA VAL A 627 -17.48 51.36 -36.10
C VAL A 627 -16.80 49.98 -36.24
N ASP A 628 -15.57 49.85 -35.75
CA ASP A 628 -14.82 48.59 -35.80
C ASP A 628 -15.43 47.49 -34.92
N VAL A 629 -15.98 47.85 -33.74
CA VAL A 629 -16.68 46.91 -32.85
C VAL A 629 -18.02 46.48 -33.45
N ALA A 630 -18.71 47.40 -34.14
CA ALA A 630 -19.94 47.08 -34.88
C ALA A 630 -19.68 46.09 -36.04
N ARG A 631 -18.55 46.22 -36.74
CA ARG A 631 -18.14 45.26 -37.76
C ARG A 631 -17.83 43.88 -37.17
N GLN A 632 -17.11 43.82 -36.05
CA GLN A 632 -16.84 42.56 -35.34
C GLN A 632 -18.12 41.88 -34.84
N ALA A 633 -19.11 42.66 -34.38
CA ALA A 633 -20.41 42.13 -33.96
C ALA A 633 -21.16 41.50 -35.14
N VAL A 634 -21.14 42.13 -36.32
CA VAL A 634 -21.75 41.60 -37.55
C VAL A 634 -21.03 40.34 -38.03
N GLU A 635 -19.70 40.32 -38.04
CA GLU A 635 -18.91 39.13 -38.38
C GLU A 635 -19.26 37.95 -37.46
N SER A 636 -19.34 38.21 -36.15
CA SER A 636 -19.74 37.22 -35.14
C SER A 636 -21.17 36.73 -35.34
N LEU A 637 -22.13 37.62 -35.61
CA LEU A 637 -23.53 37.27 -35.94
C LEU A 637 -23.61 36.35 -37.16
N ILE A 638 -22.91 36.68 -38.24
CA ILE A 638 -22.91 35.87 -39.46
C ILE A 638 -22.26 34.51 -39.21
N GLN A 639 -21.17 34.44 -38.45
CA GLN A 639 -20.56 33.18 -38.06
C GLN A 639 -21.53 32.29 -37.25
N LEU A 640 -22.29 32.88 -36.34
CA LEU A 640 -23.32 32.18 -35.58
C LEU A 640 -24.46 31.68 -36.48
N MET A 641 -24.96 32.52 -37.39
CA MET A 641 -26.09 32.18 -38.26
C MET A 641 -25.74 31.21 -39.39
N ARG A 642 -24.46 31.11 -39.78
CA ARG A 642 -23.93 30.08 -40.69
C ARG A 642 -23.70 28.73 -40.02
N SER A 643 -23.39 28.73 -38.71
CA SER A 643 -23.02 27.51 -37.99
C SER A 643 -24.23 26.56 -37.85
N PRO A 644 -24.11 25.28 -38.27
CA PRO A 644 -25.17 24.29 -38.08
C PRO A 644 -25.39 23.95 -36.60
N SER A 645 -24.41 24.24 -35.73
CA SER A 645 -24.47 24.00 -34.29
C SER A 645 -25.31 25.02 -33.52
N THR A 646 -25.79 26.08 -34.19
CA THR A 646 -26.60 27.12 -33.56
C THR A 646 -28.06 26.66 -33.40
N PRO A 647 -28.57 26.50 -32.16
CA PRO A 647 -29.91 25.97 -31.95
C PRO A 647 -31.00 26.94 -32.50
N PRO A 648 -32.01 26.45 -33.25
CA PRO A 648 -33.00 27.30 -33.91
C PRO A 648 -33.74 28.29 -33.00
N ARG A 649 -33.93 27.92 -31.72
CA ARG A 649 -34.54 28.76 -30.68
C ARG A 649 -33.79 30.09 -30.46
N PHE A 650 -32.49 30.16 -30.77
CA PHE A 650 -31.69 31.38 -30.59
C PHE A 650 -31.67 32.28 -31.83
N TRP A 651 -32.14 31.83 -32.99
CA TRP A 651 -32.11 32.63 -34.22
C TRP A 651 -32.95 33.90 -34.09
N LEU A 652 -34.13 33.81 -33.48
CA LEU A 652 -34.99 34.97 -33.31
C LEU A 652 -34.45 35.99 -32.28
N PRO A 653 -34.03 35.59 -31.06
CA PRO A 653 -33.31 36.47 -30.15
C PRO A 653 -32.09 37.15 -30.80
N LEU A 654 -31.24 36.39 -31.49
CA LEU A 654 -30.07 36.92 -32.20
C LEU A 654 -30.45 38.04 -33.19
N LEU A 655 -31.45 37.79 -34.04
CA LEU A 655 -31.92 38.78 -35.02
C LEU A 655 -32.56 40.01 -34.36
N HIS A 656 -33.31 39.82 -33.28
CA HIS A 656 -33.91 40.91 -32.54
C HIS A 656 -32.84 41.81 -31.88
N ASP A 657 -31.85 41.20 -31.23
CA ASP A 657 -30.73 41.93 -30.62
C ASP A 657 -29.88 42.69 -31.65
N SER A 658 -29.89 42.22 -32.90
CA SER A 658 -29.17 42.82 -34.03
C SER A 658 -29.88 44.03 -34.63
N LEU A 659 -31.11 44.39 -34.23
CA LEU A 659 -31.90 45.44 -34.90
C LEU A 659 -31.13 46.76 -35.08
N LYS A 660 -30.35 47.18 -34.07
CA LYS A 660 -29.50 48.38 -34.13
C LYS A 660 -28.35 48.27 -35.14
N LEU A 661 -27.81 47.07 -35.34
CA LEU A 661 -26.78 46.79 -36.34
C LEU A 661 -27.38 46.77 -37.76
N LEU A 662 -28.60 46.23 -37.91
CA LEU A 662 -29.28 46.14 -39.19
C LEU A 662 -29.70 47.52 -39.73
N ASP A 663 -30.20 48.39 -38.85
CA ASP A 663 -30.60 49.78 -39.15
C ASP A 663 -29.44 50.81 -38.95
N TRP A 664 -28.18 50.39 -39.08
CA TRP A 664 -27.02 51.27 -38.89
C TRP A 664 -27.05 52.49 -39.81
N ARG A 665 -26.94 53.72 -39.26
CA ARG A 665 -27.28 54.95 -40.00
C ARG A 665 -26.30 55.31 -41.12
N ASP A 666 -24.99 55.13 -40.92
CA ASP A 666 -23.99 55.65 -41.86
C ASP A 666 -23.91 54.83 -43.16
N ARG A 667 -23.38 53.61 -43.07
CA ARG A 667 -23.29 52.63 -44.16
C ARG A 667 -23.81 51.28 -43.70
N PRO A 668 -24.44 50.49 -44.59
CA PRO A 668 -24.84 49.12 -44.26
C PRO A 668 -23.61 48.32 -43.82
N LEU A 669 -23.70 47.70 -42.64
CA LEU A 669 -22.63 46.84 -42.11
C LEU A 669 -22.65 45.43 -42.71
N LEU A 670 -23.78 45.02 -43.32
CA LEU A 670 -23.96 43.73 -43.98
C LEU A 670 -24.01 43.91 -45.49
N ASN A 671 -23.37 43.00 -46.22
CA ASN A 671 -23.47 42.94 -47.68
C ASN A 671 -24.73 42.18 -48.15
N VAL A 672 -24.98 42.18 -49.46
CA VAL A 672 -26.14 41.49 -50.05
C VAL A 672 -26.20 39.99 -49.67
N PRO A 673 -25.12 39.18 -49.77
CA PRO A 673 -25.19 37.76 -49.42
C PRO A 673 -25.42 37.51 -47.92
N GLU A 674 -24.86 38.33 -47.04
CA GLU A 674 -25.07 38.24 -45.59
C GLU A 674 -26.51 38.57 -45.20
N THR A 675 -27.08 39.63 -45.79
CA THR A 675 -28.48 40.01 -45.55
C THR A 675 -29.43 38.94 -46.09
N ASN A 676 -29.13 38.33 -47.24
CA ASN A 676 -29.89 37.20 -47.77
C ASN A 676 -29.82 35.94 -46.89
N LEU A 677 -28.68 35.67 -46.24
CA LEU A 677 -28.56 34.59 -45.26
C LEU A 677 -29.46 34.81 -44.05
N LEU A 678 -29.52 36.03 -43.51
CA LEU A 678 -30.38 36.34 -42.37
C LEU A 678 -31.86 36.25 -42.76
N LEU A 679 -32.22 36.71 -43.96
CA LEU A 679 -33.56 36.57 -44.52
C LEU A 679 -33.98 35.11 -44.69
N SER A 680 -33.09 34.24 -45.20
CA SER A 680 -33.39 32.82 -45.35
C SER A 680 -33.61 32.14 -44.00
N LYS A 681 -32.80 32.46 -42.98
CA LYS A 681 -32.97 31.94 -41.62
C LYS A 681 -34.26 32.44 -40.96
N LEU A 682 -34.63 33.69 -41.18
CA LEU A 682 -35.91 34.23 -40.72
C LEU A 682 -37.10 33.56 -41.43
N GLN A 683 -36.95 33.24 -42.71
CA GLN A 683 -37.96 32.51 -43.48
C GLN A 683 -38.10 31.06 -42.98
N GLU A 684 -36.99 30.36 -42.72
CA GLU A 684 -36.97 29.03 -42.09
C GLU A 684 -37.73 29.03 -40.75
N LEU A 685 -37.49 30.02 -39.88
CA LEU A 685 -38.26 30.16 -38.61
C LEU A 685 -39.75 30.36 -38.86
N SER A 686 -40.11 31.20 -39.83
CA SER A 686 -41.51 31.47 -40.14
C SER A 686 -42.25 30.24 -40.67
N MET A 687 -41.56 29.38 -41.42
CA MET A 687 -42.09 28.10 -41.88
C MET A 687 -42.15 27.06 -40.76
N ALA A 688 -41.17 27.07 -39.84
CA ALA A 688 -41.14 26.16 -38.69
C ALA A 688 -42.33 26.39 -37.73
N LYS A 689 -42.81 27.63 -37.60
CA LYS A 689 -44.03 27.97 -36.82
C LYS A 689 -45.31 27.29 -37.33
N LEU A 690 -45.33 26.81 -38.57
CA LEU A 690 -46.49 26.12 -39.15
C LEU A 690 -46.51 24.62 -38.81
N ARG A 691 -45.51 24.10 -38.08
CA ARG A 691 -45.43 22.69 -37.69
C ARG A 691 -46.08 22.45 -36.31
N PRO A 692 -46.78 21.32 -36.11
CA PRO A 692 -47.50 21.03 -34.88
C PRO A 692 -46.60 20.83 -33.64
N ASP A 693 -45.32 20.47 -33.81
CA ASP A 693 -44.39 20.18 -32.71
C ASP A 693 -43.53 21.38 -32.27
N PHE A 694 -43.86 22.60 -32.69
CA PHE A 694 -43.02 23.78 -32.46
C PHE A 694 -43.23 24.41 -31.07
N TYR A 695 -42.24 24.29 -30.18
CA TYR A 695 -42.26 24.95 -28.85
C TYR A 695 -41.80 26.41 -28.96
N GLN A 696 -42.65 27.34 -28.55
CA GLN A 696 -42.50 28.78 -28.75
C GLN A 696 -41.65 29.43 -27.63
N ILE A 697 -40.84 30.43 -27.99
CA ILE A 697 -40.51 31.54 -27.08
C ILE A 697 -41.58 32.61 -27.36
N GLU A 698 -42.35 32.99 -26.34
CA GLU A 698 -43.35 34.06 -26.42
C GLU A 698 -42.71 35.32 -26.99
N THR A 699 -43.01 35.64 -28.24
CA THR A 699 -42.56 36.87 -28.90
C THR A 699 -43.75 37.47 -29.63
N SER A 700 -43.87 38.79 -29.53
CA SER A 700 -44.98 39.53 -30.12
C SER A 700 -44.89 39.45 -31.66
N SER A 701 -46.02 39.45 -32.35
CA SER A 701 -46.06 39.50 -33.82
C SER A 701 -45.39 40.77 -34.39
N GLN A 702 -45.20 41.79 -33.55
CA GLN A 702 -44.56 43.07 -33.88
C GLN A 702 -43.02 42.98 -33.97
N ASP A 703 -42.38 42.09 -33.21
CA ASP A 703 -40.91 41.94 -33.25
C ASP A 703 -40.43 41.27 -34.55
N LEU A 704 -41.26 40.41 -35.14
CA LEU A 704 -40.96 39.81 -36.43
C LEU A 704 -41.10 40.78 -37.59
N SER A 705 -42.07 41.70 -37.54
CA SER A 705 -42.25 42.69 -38.60
C SER A 705 -41.15 43.75 -38.56
N SER A 706 -40.67 44.14 -37.38
CA SER A 706 -39.54 45.06 -37.22
C SER A 706 -38.24 44.49 -37.79
N ILE A 707 -37.93 43.21 -37.49
CA ILE A 707 -36.74 42.53 -38.04
C ILE A 707 -36.81 42.44 -39.56
N ARG A 708 -37.97 42.04 -40.13
CA ARG A 708 -38.15 41.99 -41.59
C ARG A 708 -37.92 43.34 -42.25
N LEU A 709 -38.43 44.41 -41.64
CA LEU A 709 -38.28 45.76 -42.14
C LEU A 709 -36.83 46.22 -42.10
N ALA A 710 -36.11 45.96 -41.00
CA ALA A 710 -34.69 46.31 -40.86
C ALA A 710 -33.82 45.56 -41.88
N LEU A 711 -34.06 44.26 -42.09
CA LEU A 711 -33.35 43.48 -43.12
C LEU A 711 -33.66 43.98 -44.54
N ALA A 712 -34.91 44.30 -44.85
CA ALA A 712 -35.29 44.84 -46.17
C ALA A 712 -34.66 46.21 -46.44
N ARG A 713 -34.59 47.08 -45.42
CA ARG A 713 -33.90 48.38 -45.52
C ARG A 713 -32.40 48.21 -45.72
N ASN A 714 -31.77 47.31 -44.96
CA ASN A 714 -30.36 47.01 -45.09
C ASN A 714 -30.05 46.47 -46.50
N LEU A 715 -30.84 45.50 -47.01
CA LEU A 715 -30.70 44.95 -48.35
C LEU A 715 -30.79 46.02 -49.43
N GLY A 716 -31.80 46.89 -49.37
CA GLY A 716 -31.97 47.99 -50.33
C GLY A 716 -30.77 48.94 -50.33
N ARG A 717 -30.19 49.23 -49.16
CA ARG A 717 -29.01 50.09 -49.03
C ARG A 717 -27.72 49.42 -49.49
N ALA A 718 -27.53 48.13 -49.19
CA ALA A 718 -26.37 47.36 -49.61
C ALA A 718 -26.31 47.21 -51.14
N ILE A 719 -27.46 46.97 -51.80
CA ILE A 719 -27.56 46.92 -53.28
C ILE A 719 -27.18 48.28 -53.89
N LEU A 720 -27.63 49.38 -53.30
CA LEU A 720 -27.27 50.73 -53.77
C LEU A 720 -25.77 51.01 -53.60
N GLU A 721 -25.16 50.59 -52.49
CA GLU A 721 -23.73 50.76 -52.24
C GLU A 721 -22.88 49.91 -53.21
N GLU A 722 -23.20 48.62 -53.38
CA GLU A 722 -22.55 47.73 -54.37
C GLU A 722 -22.72 48.23 -55.82
N GLY A 723 -23.88 48.79 -56.16
CA GLY A 723 -24.15 49.39 -57.46
C GLY A 723 -23.35 50.68 -57.71
N SER A 724 -23.12 51.49 -56.67
CA SER A 724 -22.33 52.73 -56.76
C SER A 724 -20.81 52.51 -56.78
N LEU A 725 -20.31 51.37 -56.26
CA LEU A 725 -18.90 50.96 -56.39
C LEU A 725 -18.57 50.38 -57.77
N ASN A 726 -19.56 49.88 -58.51
CA ASN A 726 -19.41 49.26 -59.83
C ASN A 726 -19.57 50.23 -61.02
N VAL A 727 -19.58 51.55 -60.79
CA VAL A 727 -19.52 52.52 -61.90
C VAL A 727 -18.07 52.68 -62.34
N PRO A 728 -17.66 52.23 -63.54
CA PRO A 728 -16.31 52.46 -64.03
C PRO A 728 -16.09 53.96 -64.21
N ASN A 729 -14.97 54.44 -63.68
CA ASN A 729 -14.54 55.83 -63.70
C ASN A 729 -14.32 56.29 -65.17
N ILE A 730 -15.33 56.88 -65.81
CA ILE A 730 -15.19 57.45 -67.16
C ILE A 730 -14.50 58.81 -67.01
N ASN A 731 -13.19 58.80 -67.26
CA ASN A 731 -12.35 59.98 -67.42
C ASN A 731 -12.84 60.82 -68.62
N PRO A 732 -13.16 62.11 -68.48
CA PRO A 732 -13.61 62.92 -69.61
C PRO A 732 -12.43 63.74 -70.13
N HIS A 733 -11.70 63.27 -71.13
CA HIS A 733 -10.99 64.11 -72.11
C HIS A 733 -10.35 63.22 -73.18
N GLY A 734 -10.70 63.44 -74.45
CA GLY A 734 -9.99 62.85 -75.58
C GLY A 734 -10.84 62.64 -76.82
N ILE A 735 -11.35 63.71 -77.42
CA ILE A 735 -11.72 63.70 -78.84
C ILE A 735 -10.41 63.78 -79.63
N HIS A 736 -10.13 62.79 -80.48
CA HIS A 736 -9.44 63.03 -81.75
C HIS A 736 -9.78 61.97 -82.81
N VAL A 737 -10.63 62.39 -83.75
CA VAL A 737 -10.48 62.32 -85.22
C VAL A 737 -9.84 61.06 -85.85
N ARG A 738 -10.72 60.26 -86.47
CA ARG A 738 -10.76 59.77 -87.88
C ARG A 738 -9.47 59.72 -88.73
N GLU A 739 -9.29 58.55 -89.35
CA GLU A 739 -8.88 58.17 -90.75
C GLU A 739 -8.00 56.91 -90.66
N MET A 740 -8.27 55.75 -91.29
CA MET A 740 -9.12 55.32 -92.41
C MET A 740 -9.97 54.10 -92.04
#